data_AF-A0A0K9G864-F1
#
_entry.id   AF-A0A0K9G864-F1
#
_cell.length_a   1.000
_cell.length_b   1.000
_cell.length_c   1.000
_cell.angle_alpha   90.00
_cell.angle_beta   90.00
_cell.angle_gamma   90.00
#
_symmetry.space_group_name_H-M   'P 1'
#
loop_
_entity.id
_entity.type
_entity.pdbx_description
1 polymer ?
#
loop_
_entity_poly.entity_id
_entity_poly.type
_entity_poly.pdbx_seq_one_letter_code
_entity_poly.pdbx_strand_id
1 'polypeptide(L)'
;MNGLLWINLIAAILVTAYAIYLFAYLVKSRIEFIKLGKKEEFDNDVKKRLEKIWVYVFGQKKLMKDKKSGTMHVLFFYGFILVQFGAIDLIWKGIKPGSHLLLGPLYPFFTFFQEIVVLMVMVAVIWAFYRRYIEKLVRLKRGFKSGLVLIFIGGLMLATLVANGASLIWLHGGELHWSEPVASSIAFLLGWMSETAAAVVFYVAWWIHLLFILTFLVYIPQSKHAHLIAGPANVYFHRLTPPKLKPIDFEDESQETFGAGKIEDFTDLQLLDLYACVECGRCTNMCPASVTGKMLSPMDLLLKMRDHLTFTGAAVTRKEPWVPSFVFANTKGNQIAMAAKGQGAVESAAAIDMYNPALVGEVITEEELWACTTCRNCEDQCPVMNQHVGKILDMRRYLVLTEGKVPADAQRAMQNIERQGNPWGLNRKEREAWREAREDVHVPTVKEMSKAGEEFEYLFWVGAMGSYDNRSQKIALSFARLLNEAGVKFAILGNKEKNSGDTPRRLGNEFLFQELATKNIEEFAKNDIKRIVTIDPHAFNIFKNEYPDFGLEAEVYHHTQVLAELVRDGRLKPTHAVNEKITFHDSCYLGRYNDVYDAPRDILKAIPGASFVEIEGRNRENGMCCGAGGGLMWMEEETGHRINVARTEQALTVNPTVISSGCPYCLTMLSDGTKAKEVEEEVKTYDVAELLEKSVFGEEKELAS
;
A
#
# COMPACT_ATOMS: atom_id res chain seq x y z
N MET A 1 -28.09 42.58 25.36
CA MET A 1 -27.25 42.50 24.15
C MET A 1 -27.62 43.66 23.23
N ASN A 2 -26.64 44.40 22.74
CA ASN A 2 -26.82 45.45 21.71
C ASN A 2 -27.42 44.81 20.42
N GLY A 3 -28.22 45.55 19.65
CA GLY A 3 -28.85 45.04 18.42
C GLY A 3 -27.84 44.45 17.41
N LEU A 4 -26.63 45.00 17.33
CA LEU A 4 -25.54 44.47 16.51
C LEU A 4 -25.07 43.07 16.95
N LEU A 5 -25.07 42.78 18.26
CA LEU A 5 -24.69 41.46 18.78
C LEU A 5 -25.75 40.40 18.45
N TRP A 6 -27.04 40.78 18.46
CA TRP A 6 -28.12 39.90 18.01
C TRP A 6 -28.01 39.59 16.51
N ILE A 7 -27.74 40.60 15.68
CA ILE A 7 -27.51 40.41 14.25
C ILE A 7 -26.31 39.48 14.02
N ASN A 8 -25.20 39.71 14.72
CA ASN A 8 -24.01 38.86 14.65
C ASN A 8 -24.33 37.41 15.02
N LEU A 9 -25.03 37.19 16.14
CA LEU A 9 -25.41 35.86 16.61
C LEU A 9 -26.31 35.14 15.60
N ILE A 10 -27.36 35.81 15.12
CA ILE A 10 -28.30 35.22 14.15
C ILE A 10 -27.55 34.87 12.85
N ALA A 11 -26.73 35.78 12.33
CA ALA A 11 -25.92 35.52 11.14
C ALA A 11 -24.97 34.33 11.36
N ALA A 12 -24.29 34.27 12.50
CA ALA A 12 -23.36 33.18 12.81
C ALA A 12 -24.07 31.82 12.88
N ILE A 13 -25.25 31.77 13.49
CA ILE A 13 -26.08 30.57 13.55
C ILE A 13 -26.52 30.15 12.14
N LEU A 14 -27.04 31.07 11.32
CA LEU A 14 -27.52 30.76 9.97
C LEU A 14 -26.40 30.23 9.06
N VAL A 15 -25.24 30.89 9.05
CA VAL A 15 -24.09 30.47 8.24
C VAL A 15 -23.54 29.11 8.72
N THR A 16 -23.48 28.91 10.05
CA THR A 16 -23.05 27.63 10.63
C THR A 16 -24.03 26.50 10.29
N ALA A 17 -25.33 26.71 10.45
CA ALA A 17 -26.35 25.73 10.12
C ALA A 17 -26.31 25.35 8.63
N TYR A 18 -26.12 26.33 7.74
CA TYR A 18 -25.96 26.08 6.32
C TYR A 18 -24.71 25.26 6.00
N ALA A 19 -23.56 25.59 6.60
CA ALA A 19 -22.33 24.81 6.42
C ALA A 19 -22.47 23.37 6.94
N ILE A 20 -23.12 23.16 8.09
CA ILE A 20 -23.40 21.82 8.63
C ILE A 20 -24.31 21.03 7.68
N TYR A 21 -25.35 21.66 7.14
CA TYR A 21 -26.24 21.04 6.15
C TYR A 21 -25.46 20.58 4.91
N LEU A 22 -24.61 21.44 4.34
CA LEU A 22 -23.78 21.11 3.18
C LEU A 22 -22.79 19.99 3.48
N PHE A 23 -22.16 20.03 4.65
CA PHE A 23 -21.26 18.97 5.11
C PHE A 23 -21.98 17.62 5.23
N ALA A 24 -23.14 17.59 5.90
CA ALA A 24 -23.94 16.38 6.05
C ALA A 24 -24.40 15.83 4.68
N TYR A 25 -24.80 16.72 3.76
CA TYR A 25 -25.12 16.35 2.38
C TYR A 25 -23.95 15.68 1.67
N LEU A 26 -22.74 16.27 1.76
CA LEU A 26 -21.54 15.71 1.13
C LEU A 26 -21.14 14.36 1.74
N VAL A 27 -21.15 14.24 3.06
CA VAL A 27 -20.83 12.95 3.72
C VAL A 27 -21.83 11.88 3.28
N LYS A 28 -23.13 12.22 3.26
CA LYS A 28 -24.18 11.30 2.80
C LYS A 28 -23.98 10.90 1.34
N SER A 29 -23.68 11.83 0.44
CA SER A 29 -23.45 11.51 -0.97
C SER A 29 -22.24 10.60 -1.16
N ARG A 30 -21.14 10.81 -0.42
CA ARG A 30 -19.98 9.90 -0.46
C ARG A 30 -20.33 8.49 0.02
N ILE A 31 -21.11 8.37 1.09
CA ILE A 31 -21.57 7.06 1.57
C ILE A 31 -22.47 6.39 0.51
N GLU A 32 -23.37 7.13 -0.13
CA GLU A 32 -24.22 6.59 -1.20
C GLU A 32 -23.40 6.15 -2.42
N PHE A 33 -22.35 6.88 -2.79
CA PHE A 33 -21.46 6.49 -3.90
C PHE A 33 -20.66 5.23 -3.54
N ILE A 34 -20.11 5.16 -2.32
CA ILE A 34 -19.39 3.99 -1.84
C ILE A 34 -20.29 2.74 -1.83
N LYS A 35 -21.57 2.90 -1.49
CA LYS A 35 -22.57 1.82 -1.47
C LYS A 35 -23.02 1.33 -2.85
N LEU A 36 -22.51 1.91 -3.95
CA LEU A 36 -22.68 1.32 -5.27
C LEU A 36 -21.86 0.04 -5.44
N GLY A 37 -20.80 -0.14 -4.65
CA GLY A 37 -20.01 -1.36 -4.65
C GLY A 37 -20.74 -2.53 -3.99
N LYS A 38 -20.25 -3.75 -4.26
CA LYS A 38 -20.73 -4.98 -3.64
C LYS A 38 -20.51 -4.94 -2.13
N LYS A 39 -21.48 -5.39 -1.35
CA LYS A 39 -21.36 -5.43 0.11
C LYS A 39 -20.31 -6.46 0.52
N GLU A 40 -19.32 -6.05 1.31
CA GLU A 40 -18.32 -6.96 1.86
C GLU A 40 -18.70 -7.44 3.27
N GLU A 41 -18.51 -8.73 3.51
CA GLU A 41 -18.64 -9.30 4.86
C GLU A 41 -17.53 -8.79 5.78
N PHE A 42 -17.91 -8.49 7.03
CA PHE A 42 -17.05 -7.85 8.00
C PHE A 42 -16.82 -8.75 9.21
N ASP A 43 -15.55 -9.07 9.50
CA ASP A 43 -15.12 -10.01 10.57
C ASP A 43 -15.42 -9.57 12.02
N ASN A 44 -16.01 -8.37 12.20
CA ASN A 44 -16.47 -7.81 13.49
C ASN A 44 -15.43 -7.81 14.64
N ASP A 45 -14.13 -8.00 14.39
CA ASP A 45 -13.09 -7.97 15.43
C ASP A 45 -12.72 -6.50 15.79
N VAL A 46 -13.57 -5.88 16.59
CA VAL A 46 -13.45 -4.47 16.99
C VAL A 46 -12.14 -4.19 17.73
N LYS A 47 -11.68 -5.12 18.58
CA LYS A 47 -10.49 -4.91 19.41
C LYS A 47 -9.25 -4.70 18.55
N LYS A 48 -8.96 -5.62 17.61
CA LYS A 48 -7.80 -5.50 16.72
C LYS A 48 -7.89 -4.29 15.80
N ARG A 49 -9.11 -3.90 15.40
CA ARG A 49 -9.32 -2.72 14.53
C ARG A 49 -9.08 -1.41 15.27
N LEU A 50 -9.51 -1.31 16.54
CA LEU A 50 -9.17 -0.16 17.39
C LEU A 50 -7.66 -0.11 17.68
N GLU A 51 -6.99 -1.24 17.85
CA GLU A 51 -5.53 -1.28 17.96
C GLU A 51 -4.87 -0.69 16.70
N LYS A 52 -5.33 -1.05 15.50
CA LYS A 52 -4.87 -0.41 14.26
C LYS A 52 -5.08 1.10 14.25
N ILE A 53 -6.21 1.60 14.75
CA ILE A 53 -6.46 3.05 14.87
C ILE A 53 -5.42 3.69 15.79
N TRP A 54 -5.19 3.11 16.97
CA TRP A 54 -4.19 3.64 17.90
C TRP A 54 -2.78 3.64 17.31
N VAL A 55 -2.39 2.57 16.62
CA VAL A 55 -1.04 2.44 16.04
C VAL A 55 -0.84 3.31 14.80
N TYR A 56 -1.81 3.33 13.88
CA TYR A 56 -1.64 3.93 12.56
C TYR A 56 -2.24 5.34 12.43
N VAL A 57 -3.32 5.66 13.14
CA VAL A 57 -3.94 7.00 13.10
C VAL A 57 -3.31 7.91 14.16
N PHE A 58 -3.37 7.53 15.44
CA PHE A 58 -2.80 8.34 16.52
C PHE A 58 -1.27 8.17 16.60
N GLY A 59 -0.78 6.93 16.54
CA GLY A 59 0.65 6.62 16.57
C GLY A 59 1.40 6.99 15.28
N GLN A 60 0.70 7.26 14.17
CA GLN A 60 1.28 7.70 12.90
C GLN A 60 2.42 6.79 12.37
N LYS A 61 2.44 5.50 12.73
CA LYS A 61 3.57 4.57 12.46
C LYS A 61 3.97 4.54 10.98
N LYS A 62 3.01 4.44 10.07
CA LYS A 62 3.24 4.40 8.61
C LYS A 62 3.68 5.75 8.05
N LEU A 63 3.23 6.84 8.66
CA LEU A 63 3.61 8.19 8.26
C LEU A 63 5.07 8.51 8.62
N MET A 64 5.55 7.99 9.75
CA MET A 64 6.93 8.19 10.22
C MET A 64 8.00 7.45 9.40
N LYS A 65 7.62 6.60 8.43
CA LYS A 65 8.53 6.05 7.41
C LYS A 65 9.22 7.14 6.58
N ASP A 66 8.59 8.32 6.45
CA ASP A 66 9.23 9.54 5.94
C ASP A 66 9.31 10.56 7.08
N LYS A 67 10.42 10.59 7.82
CA LYS A 67 10.60 11.41 9.03
C LYS A 67 10.31 12.90 8.79
N LYS A 68 10.73 13.46 7.64
CA LYS A 68 10.49 14.88 7.32
C LYS A 68 9.01 15.17 7.15
N SER A 69 8.30 14.35 6.37
CA SER A 69 6.87 14.56 6.13
C SER A 69 6.03 14.19 7.34
N GLY A 70 6.44 13.16 8.07
CA GLY A 70 5.73 12.65 9.23
C GLY A 70 5.80 13.59 10.42
N THR A 71 6.97 14.13 10.75
CA THR A 71 7.11 15.11 11.85
C THR A 71 6.20 16.32 11.63
N MET A 72 6.25 16.91 10.44
CA MET A 72 5.39 18.04 10.07
C MET A 72 3.90 17.71 10.20
N HIS A 73 3.49 16.52 9.77
CA HIS A 73 2.09 16.13 9.86
C HIS A 73 1.66 15.72 11.27
N VAL A 74 2.56 15.25 12.14
CA VAL A 74 2.30 15.09 13.58
C VAL A 74 1.99 16.44 14.22
N LEU A 75 2.77 17.49 13.89
CA LEU A 75 2.51 18.86 14.35
C LEU A 75 1.14 19.36 13.89
N PHE A 76 0.77 19.12 12.63
CA PHE A 76 -0.58 19.44 12.16
C PHE A 76 -1.64 18.63 12.90
N PHE A 77 -1.53 17.31 12.95
CA PHE A 77 -2.56 16.42 13.50
C PHE A 77 -2.88 16.76 14.96
N TYR A 78 -1.86 16.78 15.83
CA TYR A 78 -2.06 17.10 17.24
C TYR A 78 -2.33 18.58 17.45
N GLY A 79 -1.66 19.46 16.68
CA GLY A 79 -1.95 20.88 16.67
C GLY A 79 -3.44 21.12 16.45
N PHE A 80 -4.02 20.60 15.36
CA PHE A 80 -5.44 20.73 15.04
C PHE A 80 -6.37 20.24 16.13
N ILE A 81 -6.08 19.10 16.76
CA ILE A 81 -6.89 18.59 17.88
C ILE A 81 -6.89 19.61 19.03
N LEU A 82 -5.72 20.18 19.34
CA LEU A 82 -5.55 21.12 20.44
C LEU A 82 -6.11 22.50 20.15
N VAL A 83 -6.00 23.01 18.90
CA VAL A 83 -6.56 24.34 18.55
C VAL A 83 -8.08 24.36 18.53
N GLN A 84 -8.77 23.21 18.47
CA GLN A 84 -10.24 23.21 18.52
C GLN A 84 -10.78 23.87 19.79
N PHE A 85 -10.11 23.71 20.92
CA PHE A 85 -10.51 24.36 22.17
C PHE A 85 -10.34 25.87 22.10
N GLY A 86 -9.24 26.37 21.50
CA GLY A 86 -9.03 27.79 21.24
C GLY A 86 -10.04 28.38 20.25
N ALA A 87 -10.40 27.63 19.21
CA ALA A 87 -11.43 28.03 18.25
C ALA A 87 -12.81 28.18 18.92
N ILE A 88 -13.18 27.26 19.82
CA ILE A 88 -14.42 27.36 20.61
C ILE A 88 -14.40 28.60 21.51
N ASP A 89 -13.27 28.88 22.19
CA ASP A 89 -13.11 30.09 23.01
C ASP A 89 -13.28 31.37 22.19
N LEU A 90 -12.64 31.45 21.02
CA LEU A 90 -12.76 32.60 20.13
C LEU A 90 -14.18 32.79 19.60
N ILE A 91 -14.86 31.71 19.18
CA ILE A 91 -16.26 31.74 18.77
C ILE A 91 -17.14 32.29 19.90
N TRP A 92 -16.92 31.82 21.14
CA TRP A 92 -17.63 32.30 22.32
C TRP A 92 -17.40 33.79 22.58
N LYS A 93 -16.15 34.27 22.52
CA LYS A 93 -15.80 35.70 22.69
C LYS A 93 -16.55 36.62 21.72
N GLY A 94 -16.78 36.18 20.48
CA GLY A 94 -17.55 36.97 19.50
C GLY A 94 -19.05 37.00 19.76
N ILE A 95 -19.61 35.95 20.36
CA ILE A 95 -21.02 35.88 20.76
C ILE A 95 -21.27 36.69 22.04
N LYS A 96 -20.37 36.57 23.02
CA LYS A 96 -20.44 37.23 24.32
C LYS A 96 -19.12 37.93 24.63
N PRO A 97 -18.91 39.17 24.14
CA PRO A 97 -17.70 39.94 24.41
C PRO A 97 -17.43 40.10 25.90
N GLY A 98 -16.15 40.09 26.30
CA GLY A 98 -15.74 40.13 27.70
C GLY A 98 -15.96 38.82 28.47
N SER A 99 -16.42 37.76 27.81
CA SER A 99 -16.55 36.42 28.37
C SER A 99 -15.58 35.46 27.71
N HIS A 100 -15.19 34.42 28.46
CA HIS A 100 -14.34 33.33 27.99
C HIS A 100 -14.86 31.98 28.50
N LEU A 101 -14.24 30.88 28.06
CA LEU A 101 -14.56 29.54 28.59
C LEU A 101 -14.36 29.46 30.10
N LEU A 102 -15.25 28.75 30.80
CA LEU A 102 -15.29 28.63 32.26
C LEU A 102 -14.19 27.69 32.80
N LEU A 103 -12.93 28.09 32.66
CA LEU A 103 -11.76 27.36 33.15
C LEU A 103 -11.22 27.91 34.50
N GLY A 104 -11.84 28.97 35.02
CA GLY A 104 -11.47 29.58 36.30
C GLY A 104 -9.98 30.01 36.32
N PRO A 105 -9.23 29.73 37.40
CA PRO A 105 -7.81 30.08 37.52
C PRO A 105 -6.90 29.46 36.46
N LEU A 106 -7.36 28.44 35.74
CA LEU A 106 -6.58 27.78 34.68
C LEU A 106 -6.64 28.52 33.34
N TYR A 107 -7.51 29.53 33.19
CA TYR A 107 -7.72 30.22 31.92
C TYR A 107 -6.44 30.88 31.34
N PRO A 108 -5.61 31.59 32.12
CA PRO A 108 -4.35 32.14 31.62
C PRO A 108 -3.36 31.07 31.13
N PHE A 109 -3.32 29.90 31.78
CA PHE A 109 -2.49 28.78 31.31
C PHE A 109 -3.03 28.20 30.00
N PHE A 110 -4.36 28.13 29.86
CA PHE A 110 -5.02 27.69 28.64
C PHE A 110 -4.71 28.62 27.46
N THR A 111 -4.85 29.94 27.61
CA THR A 111 -4.56 30.89 26.53
C THR A 111 -3.09 30.89 26.14
N PHE A 112 -2.18 30.78 27.11
CA PHE A 112 -0.75 30.65 26.85
C PHE A 112 -0.42 29.39 26.06
N PHE A 113 -0.99 28.26 26.48
CA PHE A 113 -0.84 27.00 25.78
C PHE A 113 -1.40 27.08 24.34
N GLN A 114 -2.56 27.70 24.15
CA GLN A 114 -3.15 27.88 22.82
C GLN A 114 -2.26 28.73 21.91
N GLU A 115 -1.64 29.81 22.39
CA GLU A 115 -0.70 30.59 21.58
C GLU A 115 0.52 29.78 21.14
N ILE A 116 1.09 28.96 22.03
CA ILE A 116 2.19 28.06 21.67
C ILE A 116 1.76 27.09 20.57
N VAL A 117 0.57 26.48 20.71
CA VAL A 117 0.04 25.55 19.71
C VAL A 117 -0.19 26.27 18.37
N VAL A 118 -0.76 27.48 18.37
CA VAL A 118 -0.99 28.28 17.16
C VAL A 118 0.33 28.62 16.47
N LEU A 119 1.37 29.03 17.22
CA LEU A 119 2.70 29.27 16.67
C LEU A 119 3.32 28.00 16.08
N MET A 120 3.23 26.88 16.80
CA MET A 120 3.73 25.58 16.32
C MET A 120 3.07 25.19 14.99
N VAL A 121 1.74 25.35 14.87
CA VAL A 121 1.01 25.10 13.63
C VAL A 121 1.45 26.07 12.53
N MET A 122 1.66 27.35 12.85
CA MET A 122 2.16 28.34 11.88
C MET A 122 3.54 27.95 11.33
N VAL A 123 4.46 27.51 12.20
CA VAL A 123 5.77 26.98 11.79
C VAL A 123 5.59 25.77 10.87
N ALA A 124 4.68 24.85 11.19
CA ALA A 124 4.38 23.70 10.34
C ALA A 124 3.80 24.12 8.96
N VAL A 125 2.97 25.16 8.89
CA VAL A 125 2.46 25.73 7.61
C VAL A 125 3.60 26.26 6.76
N ILE A 126 4.49 27.06 7.34
CA ILE A 126 5.65 27.62 6.64
C ILE A 126 6.55 26.47 6.14
N TRP A 127 6.80 25.47 6.98
CA TRP A 127 7.58 24.30 6.60
C TRP A 127 6.92 23.51 5.46
N ALA A 128 5.61 23.29 5.52
CA ALA A 128 4.84 22.63 4.46
C ALA A 128 4.86 23.40 3.14
N PHE A 129 4.76 24.72 3.21
CA PHE A 129 4.87 25.61 2.06
C PHE A 129 6.25 25.50 1.42
N TYR A 130 7.32 25.59 2.23
CA TYR A 130 8.70 25.47 1.77
C TYR A 130 8.93 24.13 1.05
N ARG A 131 8.53 23.01 1.66
CA ARG A 131 8.73 21.69 1.04
C ARG A 131 7.93 21.50 -0.24
N ARG A 132 6.74 22.09 -0.33
CA ARG A 132 5.88 21.95 -1.52
C ARG A 132 6.33 22.84 -2.69
N TYR A 133 6.67 24.10 -2.42
CA TYR A 133 6.89 25.10 -3.46
C TYR A 133 8.37 25.44 -3.70
N ILE A 134 9.23 25.23 -2.70
CA ILE A 134 10.67 25.55 -2.78
C ILE A 134 11.51 24.28 -2.99
N GLU A 135 11.37 23.25 -2.14
CA GLU A 135 12.09 21.95 -2.30
C GLU A 135 11.62 21.18 -3.55
N LYS A 136 10.40 21.47 -4.05
CA LYS A 136 9.84 20.95 -5.32
C LYS A 136 9.92 19.42 -5.45
N LEU A 137 9.51 18.70 -4.40
CA LEU A 137 9.41 17.24 -4.44
C LEU A 137 8.57 16.76 -5.63
N VAL A 138 9.17 15.96 -6.52
CA VAL A 138 8.58 15.51 -7.80
C VAL A 138 7.20 14.87 -7.63
N ARG A 139 7.02 14.11 -6.54
CA ARG A 139 5.77 13.39 -6.23
C ARG A 139 4.59 14.27 -5.82
N LEU A 140 4.81 15.54 -5.48
CA LEU A 140 3.77 16.41 -4.93
C LEU A 140 3.17 17.30 -6.02
N LYS A 141 1.83 17.29 -6.13
CA LYS A 141 1.09 18.23 -6.98
C LYS A 141 1.25 19.67 -6.42
N ARG A 142 1.53 20.62 -7.31
CA ARG A 142 1.90 22.03 -6.99
C ARG A 142 0.87 23.09 -7.41
N GLY A 143 -0.34 22.68 -7.81
CA GLY A 143 -1.39 23.62 -8.23
C GLY A 143 -2.02 24.43 -7.08
N PHE A 144 -2.81 25.46 -7.42
CA PHE A 144 -3.54 26.32 -6.47
C PHE A 144 -4.40 25.51 -5.49
N LYS A 145 -5.15 24.51 -5.98
CA LYS A 145 -5.95 23.60 -5.14
C LYS A 145 -5.12 22.90 -4.05
N SER A 146 -3.82 22.68 -4.29
CA SER A 146 -2.93 22.05 -3.32
C SER A 146 -2.40 23.01 -2.26
N GLY A 147 -2.37 24.32 -2.54
CA GLY A 147 -1.99 25.37 -1.60
C GLY A 147 -3.16 25.91 -0.78
N LEU A 148 -4.40 25.72 -1.25
CA LEU A 148 -5.61 26.23 -0.60
C LEU A 148 -5.72 25.83 0.87
N VAL A 149 -5.31 24.62 1.23
CA VAL A 149 -5.33 24.19 2.64
C VAL A 149 -4.27 24.89 3.47
N LEU A 150 -3.09 25.17 2.93
CA LEU A 150 -2.11 25.97 3.67
C LEU A 150 -2.63 27.40 3.91
N ILE A 151 -3.39 27.95 2.96
CA ILE A 151 -4.06 29.25 3.13
C ILE A 151 -5.14 29.17 4.21
N PHE A 152 -5.99 28.14 4.20
CA PHE A 152 -7.01 27.97 5.23
C PHE A 152 -6.40 27.82 6.63
N ILE A 153 -5.38 26.99 6.77
CA ILE A 153 -4.74 26.74 8.07
C ILE A 153 -3.99 27.99 8.53
N GLY A 154 -3.13 28.57 7.69
CA GLY A 154 -2.37 29.77 8.04
C GLY A 154 -3.29 30.97 8.32
N GLY A 155 -4.33 31.13 7.51
CA GLY A 155 -5.35 32.16 7.69
C GLY A 155 -6.14 32.00 8.98
N LEU A 156 -6.50 30.76 9.35
CA LEU A 156 -7.14 30.45 10.62
C LEU A 156 -6.26 30.84 11.82
N MET A 157 -4.99 30.44 11.79
CA MET A 157 -4.03 30.75 12.85
C MET A 157 -3.81 32.27 12.96
N LEU A 158 -3.63 32.96 11.83
CA LEU A 158 -3.43 34.41 11.81
C LEU A 158 -4.67 35.16 12.31
N ALA A 159 -5.86 34.77 11.85
CA ALA A 159 -7.12 35.37 12.29
C ALA A 159 -7.33 35.22 13.80
N THR A 160 -6.91 34.08 14.37
CA THR A 160 -6.95 33.85 15.82
C THR A 160 -6.07 34.86 16.58
N LEU A 161 -4.80 35.00 16.17
CA LEU A 161 -3.85 35.90 16.82
C LEU A 161 -4.27 37.38 16.69
N VAL A 162 -4.74 37.79 15.51
CA VAL A 162 -5.23 39.15 15.26
C VAL A 162 -6.49 39.43 16.09
N ALA A 163 -7.44 38.49 16.15
CA ALA A 163 -8.63 38.66 16.97
C ALA A 163 -8.26 38.80 18.45
N ASN A 164 -7.43 37.92 19.00
CA ASN A 164 -7.01 38.02 20.40
C ASN A 164 -6.28 39.34 20.68
N GLY A 165 -5.36 39.77 19.81
CA GLY A 165 -4.65 41.05 19.97
C GLY A 165 -5.58 42.27 19.93
N ALA A 166 -6.52 42.29 18.99
CA ALA A 166 -7.53 43.35 18.92
C ALA A 166 -8.48 43.34 20.14
N SER A 167 -8.80 42.16 20.69
CA SER A 167 -9.59 42.02 21.91
C SER A 167 -8.90 42.60 23.14
N LEU A 168 -7.56 42.57 23.22
CA LEU A 168 -6.81 43.18 24.33
C LEU A 168 -6.93 44.71 24.30
N ILE A 169 -6.86 45.32 23.12
CA ILE A 169 -7.06 46.78 22.97
C ILE A 169 -8.51 47.15 23.30
N TRP A 170 -9.47 46.40 22.74
CA TRP A 170 -10.89 46.72 22.88
C TRP A 170 -11.40 46.58 24.32
N LEU A 171 -11.01 45.52 25.04
CA LEU A 171 -11.61 45.18 26.34
C LEU A 171 -10.70 45.46 27.55
N HIS A 172 -9.39 45.58 27.34
CA HIS A 172 -8.40 45.70 28.42
C HIS A 172 -7.48 46.92 28.22
N GLY A 173 -7.85 47.88 27.38
CA GLY A 173 -7.07 49.11 27.17
C GLY A 173 -5.66 48.88 26.59
N GLY A 174 -5.39 47.70 26.02
CA GLY A 174 -4.07 47.34 25.48
C GLY A 174 -3.06 46.89 26.53
N GLU A 175 -3.49 46.53 27.74
CA GLU A 175 -2.62 45.91 28.73
C GLU A 175 -1.96 44.64 28.18
N LEU A 176 -0.67 44.47 28.45
CA LEU A 176 0.10 43.30 28.03
C LEU A 176 -0.15 42.16 29.01
N HIS A 177 -0.56 41.00 28.51
CA HIS A 177 -0.83 39.83 29.34
C HIS A 177 0.23 38.76 29.09
N TRP A 178 0.85 38.26 30.18
CA TRP A 178 1.87 37.21 30.11
C TRP A 178 1.34 35.90 29.51
N SER A 179 0.03 35.66 29.64
CA SER A 179 -0.65 34.48 29.12
C SER A 179 -0.92 34.55 27.63
N GLU A 180 -0.78 35.71 27.01
CA GLU A 180 -1.03 35.91 25.58
C GLU A 180 0.09 36.77 24.96
N PRO A 181 1.37 36.33 25.01
CA PRO A 181 2.52 37.12 24.56
C PRO A 181 2.46 37.53 23.09
N VAL A 182 1.93 36.69 22.21
CA VAL A 182 1.85 36.97 20.76
C VAL A 182 0.74 37.96 20.48
N ALA A 183 -0.45 37.74 21.04
CA ALA A 183 -1.56 38.68 20.94
C ALA A 183 -1.19 40.02 21.58
N SER A 184 -0.45 40.03 22.71
CA SER A 184 0.07 41.24 23.33
C SER A 184 1.04 41.99 22.43
N SER A 185 1.88 41.27 21.68
CA SER A 185 2.77 41.89 20.67
C SER A 185 1.97 42.52 19.52
N ILE A 186 0.91 41.86 19.07
CA ILE A 186 -0.01 42.41 18.06
C ILE A 186 -0.77 43.63 18.62
N ALA A 187 -1.24 43.54 19.86
CA ALA A 187 -1.91 44.64 20.55
C ALA A 187 -1.00 45.87 20.68
N PHE A 188 0.28 45.66 21.01
CA PHE A 188 1.29 46.72 21.05
C PHE A 188 1.47 47.38 19.67
N LEU A 189 1.62 46.58 18.60
CA LEU A 189 1.75 47.09 17.24
C LEU A 189 0.49 47.85 16.74
N LEU A 190 -0.69 47.46 17.23
CA LEU A 190 -1.97 48.07 16.91
C LEU A 190 -2.42 49.12 17.95
N GLY A 191 -1.60 49.46 18.94
CA GLY A 191 -1.97 50.33 20.07
C GLY A 191 -2.31 51.77 19.68
N TRP A 192 -2.05 52.17 18.43
CA TRP A 192 -2.48 53.44 17.86
C TRP A 192 -3.99 53.47 17.50
N MET A 193 -4.67 52.33 17.54
CA MET A 193 -6.08 52.20 17.20
C MET A 193 -6.98 52.57 18.38
N SER A 194 -8.09 53.27 18.10
CA SER A 194 -9.16 53.46 19.08
C SER A 194 -9.85 52.13 19.46
N GLU A 195 -10.47 52.06 20.64
CA GLU A 195 -11.25 50.88 21.09
C GLU A 195 -12.32 50.46 20.07
N THR A 196 -13.02 51.41 19.45
CA THR A 196 -14.03 51.13 18.42
C THR A 196 -13.40 50.48 17.19
N ALA A 197 -12.24 50.98 16.74
CA ALA A 197 -11.52 50.40 15.61
C ALA A 197 -11.01 48.99 15.95
N ALA A 198 -10.51 48.78 17.17
CA ALA A 198 -10.09 47.47 17.65
C ALA A 198 -11.27 46.47 17.71
N ALA A 199 -12.45 46.90 18.15
CA ALA A 199 -13.67 46.08 18.13
C ALA A 199 -14.04 45.65 16.70
N VAL A 200 -13.93 46.54 15.72
CA VAL A 200 -14.16 46.22 14.31
C VAL A 200 -13.15 45.20 13.80
N VAL A 201 -11.85 45.39 14.08
CA VAL A 201 -10.80 44.43 13.69
C VAL A 201 -11.04 43.07 14.33
N PHE A 202 -11.41 43.04 15.61
CA PHE A 202 -11.77 41.81 16.31
C PHE A 202 -12.88 41.06 15.56
N TYR A 203 -14.00 41.72 15.24
CA TYR A 203 -15.11 41.06 14.56
C TYR A 203 -14.80 40.65 13.12
N VAL A 204 -13.99 41.43 12.39
CA VAL A 204 -13.52 41.04 11.06
C VAL A 204 -12.65 39.78 11.14
N ALA A 205 -11.67 39.75 12.05
CA ALA A 205 -10.82 38.59 12.25
C ALA A 205 -11.61 37.38 12.76
N TRP A 206 -12.58 37.60 13.65
CA TRP A 206 -13.51 36.59 14.14
C TRP A 206 -14.36 35.96 13.04
N TRP A 207 -14.93 36.78 12.14
CA TRP A 207 -15.69 36.29 10.98
C TRP A 207 -14.81 35.57 9.98
N ILE A 208 -13.61 36.08 9.70
CA ILE A 208 -12.62 35.39 8.85
C ILE A 208 -12.30 34.01 9.44
N HIS A 209 -12.04 33.93 10.73
CA HIS A 209 -11.78 32.68 11.44
C HIS A 209 -12.98 31.71 11.33
N LEU A 210 -14.19 32.16 11.65
CA LEU A 210 -15.41 31.35 11.55
C LEU A 210 -15.65 30.85 10.11
N LEU A 211 -15.55 31.73 9.13
CA LEU A 211 -15.76 31.38 7.72
C LEU A 211 -14.68 30.43 7.20
N PHE A 212 -13.43 30.54 7.63
CA PHE A 212 -12.40 29.56 7.31
C PHE A 212 -12.72 28.19 7.89
N ILE A 213 -13.15 28.09 9.15
CA ILE A 213 -13.57 26.81 9.75
C ILE A 213 -14.72 26.20 8.96
N LEU A 214 -15.79 26.96 8.72
CA LEU A 214 -17.00 26.46 8.07
C LEU A 214 -16.76 26.10 6.60
N THR A 215 -15.97 26.90 5.88
CA THR A 215 -15.59 26.58 4.49
C THR A 215 -14.71 25.35 4.45
N PHE A 216 -13.75 25.22 5.38
CA PHE A 216 -12.91 24.04 5.47
C PHE A 216 -13.71 22.78 5.79
N LEU A 217 -14.68 22.87 6.71
CA LEU A 217 -15.62 21.78 7.02
C LEU A 217 -16.31 21.25 5.75
N VAL A 218 -16.89 22.13 4.93
CA VAL A 218 -17.54 21.75 3.67
C VAL A 218 -16.52 21.28 2.61
N TYR A 219 -15.30 21.82 2.62
CA TYR A 219 -14.23 21.45 1.68
C TYR A 219 -13.68 20.04 1.92
N ILE A 220 -13.66 19.54 3.16
CA ILE A 220 -13.11 18.23 3.54
C ILE A 220 -13.66 17.08 2.67
N PRO A 221 -14.97 16.76 2.69
CA PRO A 221 -15.50 15.56 2.01
C PRO A 221 -15.46 15.63 0.47
N GLN A 222 -15.23 16.81 -0.11
CA GLN A 222 -15.23 17.04 -1.56
C GLN A 222 -13.85 17.35 -2.15
N SER A 223 -12.78 17.18 -1.36
CA SER A 223 -11.40 17.42 -1.79
C SER A 223 -10.49 16.26 -1.38
N LYS A 224 -9.19 16.38 -1.68
CA LYS A 224 -8.16 15.45 -1.18
C LYS A 224 -8.07 15.37 0.36
N HIS A 225 -8.72 16.26 1.10
CA HIS A 225 -8.80 16.21 2.56
C HIS A 225 -9.89 15.28 3.07
N ALA A 226 -10.65 14.63 2.18
CA ALA A 226 -11.59 13.58 2.55
C ALA A 226 -10.92 12.47 3.39
N HIS A 227 -9.60 12.30 3.25
CA HIS A 227 -8.79 11.41 4.09
C HIS A 227 -8.88 11.70 5.60
N LEU A 228 -9.24 12.91 6.04
CA LEU A 228 -9.47 13.20 7.46
C LEU A 228 -10.64 12.38 8.04
N ILE A 229 -11.58 11.97 7.18
CA ILE A 229 -12.74 11.15 7.52
C ILE A 229 -12.51 9.71 7.03
N ALA A 230 -12.23 9.57 5.74
CA ALA A 230 -12.09 8.28 5.08
C ALA A 230 -10.81 7.54 5.48
N GLY A 231 -9.74 8.22 5.88
CA GLY A 231 -8.47 7.61 6.30
C GLY A 231 -8.62 6.78 7.58
N PRO A 232 -9.11 7.35 8.69
CA PRO A 232 -9.41 6.58 9.89
C PRO A 232 -10.43 5.45 9.63
N ALA A 233 -11.47 5.72 8.84
CA ALA A 233 -12.42 4.68 8.45
C ALA A 233 -11.72 3.53 7.69
N ASN A 234 -10.87 3.85 6.72
CA ASN A 234 -10.12 2.85 5.95
C ASN A 234 -9.18 2.02 6.82
N VAL A 235 -8.48 2.64 7.77
CA VAL A 235 -7.65 1.92 8.77
C VAL A 235 -8.50 0.99 9.62
N TYR A 236 -9.68 1.43 10.06
CA TYR A 236 -10.61 0.61 10.83
C TYR A 236 -11.12 -0.58 10.02
N PHE A 237 -11.51 -0.37 8.76
CA PHE A 237 -12.08 -1.40 7.89
C PHE A 237 -11.03 -2.27 7.19
N HIS A 238 -9.75 -1.92 7.24
CA HIS A 238 -8.66 -2.70 6.64
C HIS A 238 -8.63 -4.16 7.10
N ARG A 239 -8.53 -5.11 6.15
CA ARG A 239 -8.28 -6.55 6.35
C ARG A 239 -7.38 -6.88 7.54
N LEU A 240 -7.79 -7.84 8.37
CA LEU A 240 -6.99 -8.37 9.48
C LEU A 240 -6.15 -9.59 9.10
N THR A 241 -6.46 -10.20 7.96
CA THR A 241 -5.78 -11.38 7.43
C THR A 241 -4.58 -11.02 6.56
N PRO A 242 -3.65 -11.98 6.35
CA PRO A 242 -2.59 -11.85 5.38
C PRO A 242 -3.12 -11.47 3.99
N PRO A 243 -2.34 -10.71 3.22
CA PRO A 243 -2.78 -10.22 1.93
C PRO A 243 -3.04 -11.31 0.86
N LYS A 244 -4.30 -11.70 0.61
CA LYS A 244 -4.70 -12.73 -0.37
C LYS A 244 -5.79 -12.27 -1.34
N LEU A 245 -5.95 -13.00 -2.45
CA LEU A 245 -7.09 -12.84 -3.37
C LEU A 245 -8.27 -13.69 -2.90
N LYS A 246 -9.50 -13.17 -3.06
CA LYS A 246 -10.72 -13.96 -2.85
C LYS A 246 -10.91 -14.95 -4.01
N PRO A 247 -11.33 -16.20 -3.74
CA PRO A 247 -11.80 -17.12 -4.78
C PRO A 247 -12.97 -16.53 -5.57
N ILE A 248 -13.10 -16.94 -6.83
CA ILE A 248 -14.30 -16.72 -7.64
C ILE A 248 -15.15 -17.98 -7.53
N ASP A 249 -16.45 -17.81 -7.30
CA ASP A 249 -17.41 -18.91 -7.37
C ASP A 249 -17.87 -19.06 -8.82
N PHE A 250 -17.36 -20.10 -9.50
CA PHE A 250 -17.72 -20.40 -10.88
C PHE A 250 -19.04 -21.17 -11.01
N GLU A 251 -19.61 -21.67 -9.90
CA GLU A 251 -20.89 -22.39 -9.88
C GLU A 251 -22.08 -21.44 -9.71
N ASP A 252 -21.82 -20.15 -9.43
CA ASP A 252 -22.84 -19.11 -9.37
C ASP A 252 -23.34 -18.74 -10.77
N GLU A 253 -24.40 -19.40 -11.21
CA GLU A 253 -25.06 -19.16 -12.51
C GLU A 253 -25.59 -17.72 -12.69
N SER A 254 -25.65 -16.91 -11.62
CA SER A 254 -26.05 -15.50 -11.72
C SER A 254 -24.90 -14.56 -12.13
N GLN A 255 -23.65 -15.04 -12.12
CA GLN A 255 -22.48 -14.24 -12.51
C GLN A 255 -22.26 -14.28 -14.02
N GLU A 256 -22.54 -13.16 -14.68
CA GLU A 256 -22.28 -12.98 -16.12
C GLU A 256 -20.86 -12.48 -16.41
N THR A 257 -20.19 -11.89 -15.42
CA THR A 257 -18.84 -11.31 -15.56
C THR A 257 -17.99 -11.66 -14.36
N PHE A 258 -16.72 -11.95 -14.60
CA PHE A 258 -15.74 -12.31 -13.59
C PHE A 258 -14.72 -11.20 -13.42
N GLY A 259 -14.30 -10.92 -12.18
CA GLY A 259 -13.40 -9.78 -11.88
C GLY A 259 -14.16 -8.45 -11.79
N ALA A 260 -13.45 -7.34 -12.00
CA ALA A 260 -14.01 -5.98 -11.94
C ALA A 260 -13.83 -5.23 -13.26
N GLY A 261 -14.90 -5.14 -14.05
CA GLY A 261 -14.97 -4.38 -15.30
C GLY A 261 -15.68 -3.04 -15.17
N LYS A 262 -16.44 -2.87 -14.09
CA LYS A 262 -17.15 -1.64 -13.71
C LYS A 262 -16.77 -1.23 -12.28
N ILE A 263 -17.00 0.03 -11.92
CA ILE A 263 -16.64 0.52 -10.59
C ILE A 263 -17.52 -0.10 -9.49
N GLU A 264 -18.73 -0.49 -9.84
CA GLU A 264 -19.70 -1.17 -8.99
C GLU A 264 -19.33 -2.63 -8.70
N ASP A 265 -18.41 -3.22 -9.47
CA ASP A 265 -17.95 -4.60 -9.26
C ASP A 265 -17.04 -4.73 -8.04
N PHE A 266 -16.40 -3.65 -7.61
CA PHE A 266 -15.60 -3.62 -6.40
C PHE A 266 -16.47 -3.61 -5.14
N THR A 267 -15.89 -4.00 -4.01
CA THR A 267 -16.58 -3.93 -2.74
C THR A 267 -16.73 -2.50 -2.23
N ASP A 268 -17.74 -2.25 -1.40
CA ASP A 268 -17.92 -0.98 -0.69
C ASP A 268 -16.66 -0.58 0.11
N LEU A 269 -15.97 -1.53 0.74
CA LEU A 269 -14.69 -1.25 1.42
C LEU A 269 -13.56 -0.92 0.44
N GLN A 270 -13.50 -1.56 -0.72
CA GLN A 270 -12.55 -1.17 -1.79
C GLN A 270 -12.85 0.23 -2.36
N LEU A 271 -14.11 0.66 -2.37
CA LEU A 271 -14.52 1.99 -2.81
C LEU A 271 -14.28 3.08 -1.74
N LEU A 272 -14.46 2.76 -0.45
CA LEU A 272 -14.05 3.64 0.67
C LEU A 272 -12.57 4.02 0.58
N ASP A 273 -11.73 3.04 0.23
CA ASP A 273 -10.29 3.18 0.06
C ASP A 273 -9.89 4.31 -0.91
N LEU A 274 -10.71 4.55 -1.94
CA LEU A 274 -10.49 5.58 -2.95
C LEU A 274 -10.53 7.00 -2.35
N TYR A 275 -11.46 7.24 -1.41
CA TYR A 275 -11.60 8.53 -0.72
C TYR A 275 -10.58 8.74 0.40
N ALA A 276 -9.94 7.69 0.87
CA ALA A 276 -8.87 7.76 1.87
C ALA A 276 -7.56 8.33 1.31
N CYS A 277 -7.36 8.30 -0.01
CA CYS A 277 -6.12 8.72 -0.65
C CYS A 277 -5.74 10.17 -0.31
N VAL A 278 -4.54 10.36 0.24
CA VAL A 278 -3.99 11.67 0.67
C VAL A 278 -3.33 12.45 -0.49
N GLU A 279 -3.13 11.82 -1.64
CA GLU A 279 -2.36 12.40 -2.76
C GLU A 279 -0.91 12.77 -2.37
N CYS A 280 -0.28 11.97 -1.51
CA CYS A 280 1.09 12.20 -1.03
C CYS A 280 2.18 11.66 -1.98
N GLY A 281 1.82 10.80 -2.94
CA GLY A 281 2.74 10.22 -3.93
C GLY A 281 3.75 9.20 -3.41
N ARG A 282 3.66 8.76 -2.14
CA ARG A 282 4.60 7.75 -1.60
C ARG A 282 4.50 6.41 -2.30
N CYS A 283 3.28 5.98 -2.59
CA CYS A 283 3.03 4.73 -3.31
C CYS A 283 3.62 4.76 -4.72
N THR A 284 3.54 5.90 -5.43
CA THR A 284 4.21 6.12 -6.73
C THR A 284 5.72 6.11 -6.61
N ASN A 285 6.31 6.82 -5.65
CA ASN A 285 7.77 6.86 -5.47
C ASN A 285 8.43 5.54 -5.09
N MET A 286 7.65 4.59 -4.57
CA MET A 286 8.14 3.28 -4.15
C MET A 286 7.67 2.16 -5.09
N CYS A 287 6.81 2.48 -6.07
CA CYS A 287 6.40 1.55 -7.10
C CYS A 287 7.56 1.31 -8.07
N PRO A 288 8.04 0.07 -8.23
CA PRO A 288 9.13 -0.23 -9.16
C PRO A 288 8.77 0.17 -10.60
N ALA A 289 7.51 -0.03 -11.02
CA ALA A 289 7.06 0.36 -12.35
C ALA A 289 7.18 1.89 -12.55
N SER A 290 6.58 2.69 -11.65
CA SER A 290 6.61 4.16 -11.77
C SER A 290 8.03 4.73 -11.80
N VAL A 291 8.92 4.27 -10.90
CA VAL A 291 10.29 4.85 -10.79
C VAL A 291 11.18 4.47 -11.97
N THR A 292 10.81 3.41 -12.71
CA THR A 292 11.49 3.04 -13.95
C THR A 292 10.87 3.67 -15.20
N GLY A 293 9.88 4.56 -15.05
CA GLY A 293 9.27 5.28 -16.17
C GLY A 293 8.15 4.54 -16.89
N LYS A 294 7.59 3.49 -16.29
CA LYS A 294 6.37 2.81 -16.81
C LYS A 294 5.11 3.59 -16.43
N MET A 295 4.01 3.34 -17.14
CA MET A 295 2.77 4.11 -17.02
C MET A 295 2.09 4.00 -15.64
N LEU A 296 2.22 2.85 -14.96
CA LEU A 296 1.55 2.63 -13.67
C LEU A 296 2.02 3.62 -12.60
N SER A 297 1.09 4.38 -12.06
CA SER A 297 1.22 5.17 -10.82
C SER A 297 0.13 4.75 -9.84
N PRO A 298 0.45 4.07 -8.72
CA PRO A 298 -0.57 3.63 -7.77
C PRO A 298 -1.41 4.77 -7.19
N MET A 299 -0.84 5.96 -7.04
CA MET A 299 -1.63 7.14 -6.64
C MET A 299 -2.64 7.51 -7.71
N ASP A 300 -2.22 7.62 -8.97
CA ASP A 300 -3.11 8.06 -10.06
C ASP A 300 -4.15 7.00 -10.39
N LEU A 301 -3.84 5.70 -10.25
CA LEU A 301 -4.81 4.60 -10.28
C LEU A 301 -5.98 4.87 -9.33
N LEU A 302 -5.70 5.13 -8.04
CA LEU A 302 -6.76 5.41 -7.06
C LEU A 302 -7.51 6.71 -7.37
N LEU A 303 -6.83 7.73 -7.89
CA LEU A 303 -7.46 9.00 -8.24
C LEU A 303 -8.40 8.87 -9.43
N LYS A 304 -7.98 8.18 -10.49
CA LYS A 304 -8.80 7.88 -11.66
C LYS A 304 -10.04 7.08 -11.24
N MET A 305 -9.87 6.03 -10.42
CA MET A 305 -10.98 5.24 -9.89
C MET A 305 -11.90 6.07 -8.98
N ARG A 306 -11.36 6.93 -8.10
CA ARG A 306 -12.16 7.80 -7.23
C ARG A 306 -12.99 8.78 -8.03
N ASP A 307 -12.38 9.42 -9.03
CA ASP A 307 -13.05 10.41 -9.86
C ASP A 307 -14.13 9.71 -10.72
N HIS A 308 -13.83 8.53 -11.25
CA HIS A 308 -14.81 7.68 -11.93
C HIS A 308 -15.98 7.29 -11.02
N LEU A 309 -15.72 6.79 -9.80
CA LEU A 309 -16.76 6.53 -8.79
C LEU A 309 -17.59 7.78 -8.48
N THR A 310 -16.96 8.94 -8.39
CA THR A 310 -17.65 10.21 -8.08
C THR A 310 -18.61 10.59 -9.20
N PHE A 311 -18.20 10.41 -10.46
CA PHE A 311 -19.03 10.72 -11.62
C PHE A 311 -20.12 9.67 -11.85
N THR A 312 -19.83 8.38 -11.73
CA THR A 312 -20.83 7.31 -11.75
C THR A 312 -21.85 7.49 -10.61
N GLY A 313 -21.37 7.80 -9.41
CA GLY A 313 -22.21 8.14 -8.26
C GLY A 313 -23.15 9.30 -8.54
N ALA A 314 -22.65 10.36 -9.17
CA ALA A 314 -23.47 11.51 -9.57
C ALA A 314 -24.56 11.12 -10.59
N ALA A 315 -24.24 10.28 -11.57
CA ALA A 315 -25.18 9.79 -12.58
C ALA A 315 -26.27 8.91 -11.97
N VAL A 316 -25.89 7.93 -11.14
CA VAL A 316 -26.81 6.92 -10.60
C VAL A 316 -27.68 7.50 -9.47
N THR A 317 -27.09 8.23 -8.53
CA THR A 317 -27.80 8.71 -7.33
C THR A 317 -28.42 10.10 -7.51
N ARG A 318 -28.09 10.80 -8.59
CA ARG A 318 -28.52 12.19 -8.89
C ARG A 318 -28.07 13.22 -7.85
N LYS A 319 -27.08 12.86 -7.02
CA LYS A 319 -26.49 13.76 -6.01
C LYS A 319 -25.34 14.54 -6.63
N GLU A 320 -25.27 15.82 -6.30
CA GLU A 320 -24.18 16.69 -6.71
C GLU A 320 -22.93 16.40 -5.88
N PRO A 321 -21.81 16.03 -6.51
CA PRO A 321 -20.57 15.76 -5.79
C PRO A 321 -19.93 17.00 -5.17
N TRP A 322 -20.22 18.21 -5.66
CA TRP A 322 -19.67 19.45 -5.13
C TRP A 322 -20.74 20.45 -4.73
N VAL A 323 -20.63 21.01 -3.53
CA VAL A 323 -21.54 22.04 -3.00
C VAL A 323 -20.78 23.20 -2.34
N PRO A 324 -21.33 24.42 -2.26
CA PRO A 324 -22.66 24.84 -2.74
C PRO A 324 -22.82 24.75 -4.27
N SER A 325 -23.95 24.23 -4.74
CA SER A 325 -24.16 23.87 -6.14
C SER A 325 -24.02 25.05 -7.09
N PHE A 326 -24.43 26.25 -6.68
CA PHE A 326 -24.31 27.47 -7.48
C PHE A 326 -22.85 27.90 -7.73
N VAL A 327 -21.92 27.57 -6.82
CA VAL A 327 -20.48 27.82 -6.99
C VAL A 327 -19.85 26.79 -7.92
N PHE A 328 -20.34 25.54 -7.87
CA PHE A 328 -19.77 24.40 -8.58
C PHE A 328 -20.60 23.94 -9.78
N ALA A 329 -21.53 24.76 -10.28
CA ALA A 329 -22.48 24.40 -11.34
C ALA A 329 -21.80 23.90 -12.62
N ASN A 330 -20.61 24.44 -12.94
CA ASN A 330 -19.84 24.10 -14.14
C ASN A 330 -18.88 22.91 -13.94
N THR A 331 -18.89 22.26 -12.77
CA THR A 331 -18.09 21.05 -12.57
C THR A 331 -18.73 19.86 -13.27
N LYS A 332 -17.91 19.00 -13.88
CA LYS A 332 -18.38 17.83 -14.65
C LYS A 332 -19.39 16.99 -13.86
N GLY A 333 -19.10 16.64 -12.61
CA GLY A 333 -20.01 15.80 -11.82
C GLY A 333 -21.32 16.50 -11.41
N ASN A 334 -21.34 17.82 -11.22
CA ASN A 334 -22.60 18.53 -11.00
C ASN A 334 -23.42 18.63 -12.28
N GLN A 335 -22.80 18.81 -13.44
CA GLN A 335 -23.49 18.73 -14.73
C GLN A 335 -24.10 17.35 -14.94
N ILE A 336 -23.35 16.27 -14.62
CA ILE A 336 -23.86 14.88 -14.65
C ILE A 336 -25.05 14.71 -13.73
N ALA A 337 -24.94 15.13 -12.47
CA ALA A 337 -26.04 15.04 -11.51
C ALA A 337 -27.28 15.84 -11.97
N MET A 338 -27.08 17.01 -12.57
CA MET A 338 -28.16 17.85 -13.09
C MET A 338 -28.84 17.22 -14.32
N ALA A 339 -28.07 16.66 -15.26
CA ALA A 339 -28.62 15.90 -16.37
C ALA A 339 -29.44 14.70 -15.87
N ALA A 340 -28.93 14.00 -14.86
CA ALA A 340 -29.62 12.85 -14.25
C ALA A 340 -30.91 13.21 -13.48
N LYS A 341 -31.12 14.49 -13.15
CA LYS A 341 -32.36 15.00 -12.52
C LYS A 341 -33.46 15.31 -13.55
N GLY A 342 -33.18 15.33 -14.85
CA GLY A 342 -34.18 15.48 -15.91
C GLY A 342 -35.29 14.43 -15.77
N GLN A 343 -36.55 14.86 -15.88
CA GLN A 343 -37.73 14.01 -15.69
C GLN A 343 -38.04 13.16 -16.94
N GLY A 344 -37.40 11.99 -17.05
CA GLY A 344 -37.82 10.95 -18.00
C GLY A 344 -36.85 9.78 -18.09
N ALA A 345 -37.34 8.58 -18.43
CA ALA A 345 -36.50 7.40 -18.66
C ALA A 345 -35.45 7.63 -19.77
N VAL A 346 -35.79 8.44 -20.76
CA VAL A 346 -34.91 8.88 -21.87
C VAL A 346 -33.81 9.82 -21.37
N GLU A 347 -34.09 10.65 -20.36
CA GLU A 347 -33.15 11.64 -19.82
C GLU A 347 -32.21 11.02 -18.78
N SER A 348 -32.65 10.00 -18.04
CA SER A 348 -31.77 9.17 -17.22
C SER A 348 -30.78 8.33 -18.04
N ALA A 349 -31.19 7.87 -19.23
CA ALA A 349 -30.28 7.25 -20.19
C ALA A 349 -29.28 8.28 -20.75
N ALA A 350 -29.72 9.49 -21.06
CA ALA A 350 -28.85 10.58 -21.51
C ALA A 350 -27.79 11.00 -20.47
N ALA A 351 -28.10 10.92 -19.17
CA ALA A 351 -27.14 11.19 -18.11
C ALA A 351 -26.08 10.10 -17.94
N ILE A 352 -26.45 8.83 -18.16
CA ILE A 352 -25.52 7.70 -18.25
C ILE A 352 -24.67 7.87 -19.53
N ASP A 353 -25.28 8.19 -20.68
CA ASP A 353 -24.55 8.47 -21.93
C ASP A 353 -23.57 9.65 -21.80
N MET A 354 -23.88 10.66 -20.99
CA MET A 354 -22.98 11.79 -20.76
C MET A 354 -21.70 11.40 -20.00
N TYR A 355 -21.70 10.28 -19.26
CA TYR A 355 -20.52 9.72 -18.63
C TYR A 355 -20.64 8.20 -18.45
N ASN A 356 -20.25 7.46 -19.49
CA ASN A 356 -20.16 6.00 -19.46
C ASN A 356 -18.80 5.50 -19.99
N PRO A 357 -17.65 5.98 -19.47
CA PRO A 357 -16.38 5.42 -19.89
C PRO A 357 -16.19 4.02 -19.30
N ALA A 358 -15.59 3.12 -20.06
CA ALA A 358 -15.20 1.81 -19.57
C ALA A 358 -14.11 1.95 -18.49
N LEU A 359 -14.29 1.29 -17.35
CA LEU A 359 -13.29 1.34 -16.26
C LEU A 359 -11.93 0.82 -16.75
N VAL A 360 -11.94 -0.31 -17.46
CA VAL A 360 -10.74 -0.91 -18.05
C VAL A 360 -10.67 -0.50 -19.52
N GLY A 361 -9.53 0.03 -19.95
CA GLY A 361 -9.28 0.55 -21.30
C GLY A 361 -9.31 2.08 -21.37
N GLU A 362 -10.35 2.73 -20.84
CA GLU A 362 -10.51 4.19 -20.92
C GLU A 362 -10.13 4.92 -19.62
N VAL A 363 -10.63 4.46 -18.47
CA VAL A 363 -10.29 5.07 -17.17
C VAL A 363 -8.91 4.60 -16.70
N ILE A 364 -8.71 3.29 -16.66
CA ILE A 364 -7.43 2.63 -16.35
C ILE A 364 -6.97 1.87 -17.59
N THR A 365 -5.77 2.17 -18.09
CA THR A 365 -5.28 1.51 -19.32
C THR A 365 -4.81 0.08 -19.02
N GLU A 366 -4.83 -0.78 -20.04
CA GLU A 366 -4.29 -2.14 -19.92
C GLU A 366 -2.79 -2.12 -19.58
N GLU A 367 -2.02 -1.16 -20.12
CA GLU A 367 -0.60 -0.99 -19.81
C GLU A 367 -0.37 -0.71 -18.31
N GLU A 368 -1.20 0.13 -17.69
CA GLU A 368 -1.14 0.36 -16.23
C GLU A 368 -1.38 -0.92 -15.44
N LEU A 369 -2.33 -1.75 -15.88
CA LEU A 369 -2.65 -3.02 -15.22
C LEU A 369 -1.50 -4.02 -15.37
N TRP A 370 -0.95 -4.20 -16.56
CA TRP A 370 0.09 -5.19 -16.84
C TRP A 370 1.46 -4.79 -16.29
N ALA A 371 1.73 -3.52 -16.03
CA ALA A 371 2.98 -3.06 -15.40
C ALA A 371 3.11 -3.43 -13.90
N CYS A 372 2.03 -3.86 -13.23
CA CYS A 372 2.07 -4.19 -11.81
C CYS A 372 2.78 -5.52 -11.52
N THR A 373 3.85 -5.47 -10.73
CA THR A 373 4.60 -6.67 -10.30
C THR A 373 4.04 -7.38 -9.07
N THR A 374 2.87 -6.93 -8.58
CA THR A 374 2.21 -7.40 -7.35
C THR A 374 3.13 -7.39 -6.11
N CYS A 375 4.14 -6.51 -6.05
CA CYS A 375 5.12 -6.52 -4.95
C CYS A 375 4.62 -5.93 -3.62
N ARG A 376 3.50 -5.19 -3.63
CA ARG A 376 2.90 -4.49 -2.48
C ARG A 376 3.76 -3.41 -1.78
N ASN A 377 4.85 -2.95 -2.39
CA ASN A 377 5.60 -1.82 -1.82
C ASN A 377 4.72 -0.55 -1.70
N CYS A 378 3.84 -0.31 -2.68
CA CYS A 378 2.88 0.80 -2.64
C CYS A 378 1.92 0.75 -1.44
N GLU A 379 1.44 -0.44 -1.07
CA GLU A 379 0.55 -0.66 0.08
C GLU A 379 1.31 -0.48 1.40
N ASP A 380 2.53 -1.00 1.49
CA ASP A 380 3.36 -0.85 2.69
C ASP A 380 3.68 0.63 3.00
N GLN A 381 3.87 1.45 1.96
CA GLN A 381 4.27 2.85 2.10
C GLN A 381 3.09 3.82 2.29
N CYS A 382 1.85 3.31 2.19
CA CYS A 382 0.65 4.11 2.29
C CYS A 382 0.32 4.49 3.76
N PRO A 383 0.19 5.78 4.12
CA PRO A 383 -0.13 6.21 5.50
C PRO A 383 -1.51 5.76 5.95
N VAL A 384 -2.45 5.79 5.02
CA VAL A 384 -3.88 5.49 5.22
C VAL A 384 -4.22 4.06 4.83
N MET A 385 -3.18 3.24 4.61
CA MET A 385 -3.23 1.81 4.34
C MET A 385 -4.04 1.40 3.09
N ASN A 386 -4.02 2.23 2.05
CA ASN A 386 -4.70 1.90 0.81
C ASN A 386 -4.18 0.65 0.12
N GLN A 387 -5.11 -0.11 -0.46
CA GLN A 387 -4.88 -1.39 -1.12
C GLN A 387 -4.97 -1.21 -2.65
N HIS A 388 -3.86 -1.39 -3.35
CA HIS A 388 -3.75 -1.12 -4.78
C HIS A 388 -3.77 -2.44 -5.58
N VAL A 389 -3.04 -3.45 -5.08
CA VAL A 389 -2.76 -4.68 -5.82
C VAL A 389 -4.02 -5.50 -6.03
N GLY A 390 -4.91 -5.57 -5.03
CA GLY A 390 -6.19 -6.28 -5.16
C GLY A 390 -7.04 -5.72 -6.30
N LYS A 391 -7.19 -4.40 -6.38
CA LYS A 391 -7.98 -3.74 -7.43
C LYS A 391 -7.43 -4.01 -8.83
N ILE A 392 -6.10 -3.99 -8.98
CA ILE A 392 -5.43 -4.33 -10.24
C ILE A 392 -5.70 -5.78 -10.63
N LEU A 393 -5.59 -6.70 -9.68
CA LEU A 393 -5.81 -8.13 -9.93
C LEU A 393 -7.28 -8.43 -10.27
N ASP A 394 -8.24 -7.75 -9.65
CA ASP A 394 -9.66 -7.88 -10.00
C ASP A 394 -9.94 -7.35 -11.43
N MET A 395 -9.30 -6.26 -11.84
CA MET A 395 -9.38 -5.77 -13.24
C MET A 395 -8.66 -6.70 -14.23
N ARG A 396 -7.55 -7.34 -13.84
CA ARG A 396 -6.90 -8.37 -14.67
C ARG A 396 -7.76 -9.61 -14.82
N ARG A 397 -8.44 -10.04 -13.74
CA ARG A 397 -9.43 -11.14 -13.81
C ARG A 397 -10.55 -10.81 -14.81
N TYR A 398 -11.02 -9.56 -14.84
CA TYR A 398 -11.97 -9.11 -15.86
C TYR A 398 -11.42 -9.22 -17.28
N LEU A 399 -10.22 -8.70 -17.53
CA LEU A 399 -9.58 -8.82 -18.84
C LEU A 399 -9.45 -10.28 -19.29
N VAL A 400 -8.98 -11.17 -18.41
CA VAL A 400 -8.70 -12.56 -18.79
C VAL A 400 -9.96 -13.41 -18.89
N LEU A 401 -10.83 -13.37 -17.89
CA LEU A 401 -11.97 -14.29 -17.76
C LEU A 401 -13.21 -13.81 -18.49
N THR A 402 -13.38 -12.49 -18.67
CA THR A 402 -14.57 -11.92 -19.32
C THR A 402 -14.25 -11.44 -20.73
N GLU A 403 -13.18 -10.67 -20.92
CA GLU A 403 -12.83 -10.11 -22.24
C GLU A 403 -11.96 -11.04 -23.11
N GLY A 404 -11.38 -12.10 -22.52
CA GLY A 404 -10.42 -12.97 -23.20
C GLY A 404 -9.12 -12.26 -23.63
N LYS A 405 -8.81 -11.12 -22.99
CA LYS A 405 -7.65 -10.27 -23.30
C LYS A 405 -6.50 -10.52 -22.34
N VAL A 406 -5.34 -10.84 -22.89
CA VAL A 406 -4.09 -11.02 -22.14
C VAL A 406 -2.90 -10.78 -23.07
N PRO A 407 -1.74 -10.30 -22.56
CA PRO A 407 -0.52 -10.21 -23.36
C PRO A 407 -0.12 -11.58 -23.92
N ALA A 408 0.40 -11.59 -25.15
CA ALA A 408 0.66 -12.83 -25.90
C ALA A 408 1.65 -13.77 -25.18
N ASP A 409 2.69 -13.23 -24.55
CA ASP A 409 3.68 -14.05 -23.85
C ASP A 409 3.14 -14.63 -22.54
N ALA A 410 2.31 -13.86 -21.82
CA ALA A 410 1.57 -14.36 -20.67
C ALA A 410 0.57 -15.46 -21.07
N GLN A 411 -0.14 -15.30 -22.19
CA GLN A 411 -1.02 -16.34 -22.73
C GLN A 411 -0.26 -17.63 -23.03
N ARG A 412 0.91 -17.51 -23.67
CA ARG A 412 1.77 -18.66 -23.99
C ARG A 412 2.20 -19.40 -22.72
N ALA A 413 2.64 -18.68 -21.70
CA ALA A 413 3.01 -19.26 -20.41
C ALA A 413 1.82 -19.98 -19.74
N MET A 414 0.62 -19.41 -19.77
CA MET A 414 -0.58 -20.06 -19.23
C MET A 414 -0.97 -21.32 -19.99
N GLN A 415 -0.96 -21.30 -21.32
CA GLN A 415 -1.24 -22.47 -22.16
C GLN A 415 -0.22 -23.59 -21.93
N ASN A 416 1.06 -23.24 -21.73
CA ASN A 416 2.09 -24.20 -21.37
C ASN A 416 1.84 -24.82 -19.98
N ILE A 417 1.43 -24.01 -19.00
CA ILE A 417 1.07 -24.50 -17.67
C ILE A 417 -0.11 -25.47 -17.75
N GLU A 418 -1.16 -25.13 -18.49
CA GLU A 418 -2.34 -25.97 -18.67
C GLU A 418 -1.97 -27.32 -19.32
N ARG A 419 -1.17 -27.30 -20.39
CA ARG A 419 -0.84 -28.52 -21.16
C ARG A 419 0.24 -29.38 -20.54
N GLN A 420 1.29 -28.76 -19.97
CA GLN A 420 2.51 -29.44 -19.54
C GLN A 420 2.79 -29.33 -18.03
N GLY A 421 2.01 -28.52 -17.30
CA GLY A 421 2.22 -28.30 -15.86
C GLY A 421 3.42 -27.38 -15.54
N ASN A 422 4.00 -26.72 -16.54
CA ASN A 422 5.11 -25.78 -16.38
C ASN A 422 5.05 -24.65 -17.44
N PRO A 423 5.54 -23.44 -17.13
CA PRO A 423 5.44 -22.28 -18.01
C PRO A 423 6.32 -22.34 -19.27
N TRP A 424 7.36 -23.17 -19.30
CA TRP A 424 8.24 -23.34 -20.47
C TRP A 424 7.69 -24.31 -21.52
N GLY A 425 6.65 -25.08 -21.21
CA GLY A 425 6.11 -26.09 -22.12
C GLY A 425 7.01 -27.32 -22.27
N LEU A 426 7.94 -27.53 -21.34
CA LEU A 426 8.84 -28.68 -21.32
C LEU A 426 8.10 -29.95 -20.92
N ASN A 427 8.67 -31.12 -21.24
CA ASN A 427 7.99 -32.39 -21.03
C ASN A 427 7.83 -32.69 -19.54
N ARG A 428 6.59 -32.99 -19.11
CA ARG A 428 6.29 -33.34 -17.71
C ARG A 428 7.03 -34.57 -17.19
N LYS A 429 7.52 -35.45 -18.07
CA LYS A 429 8.30 -36.65 -17.69
C LYS A 429 9.74 -36.33 -17.25
N GLU A 430 10.23 -35.14 -17.58
CA GLU A 430 11.58 -34.69 -17.26
C GLU A 430 11.61 -33.92 -15.93
N ARG A 431 10.48 -33.79 -15.23
CA ARG A 431 10.35 -32.93 -14.05
C ARG A 431 11.28 -33.32 -12.91
N GLU A 432 11.53 -34.61 -12.73
CA GLU A 432 12.40 -35.12 -11.67
C GLU A 432 13.84 -35.38 -12.12
N ALA A 433 14.18 -35.10 -13.40
CA ALA A 433 15.49 -35.42 -13.96
C ALA A 433 16.65 -34.65 -13.29
N TRP A 434 16.38 -33.44 -12.78
CA TRP A 434 17.36 -32.61 -12.08
C TRP A 434 17.98 -33.31 -10.87
N ARG A 435 17.26 -34.25 -10.24
CA ARG A 435 17.70 -34.90 -9.00
C ARG A 435 18.92 -35.80 -9.20
N GLU A 436 19.13 -36.27 -10.42
CA GLU A 436 20.25 -37.15 -10.80
C GLU A 436 21.49 -36.34 -11.23
N ALA A 437 21.43 -35.00 -11.21
CA ALA A 437 22.53 -34.15 -11.65
C ALA A 437 23.73 -34.16 -10.68
N ARG A 438 23.57 -34.68 -9.46
CA ARG A 438 24.62 -34.83 -8.46
C ARG A 438 24.51 -36.18 -7.76
N GLU A 439 25.61 -36.93 -7.76
CA GLU A 439 25.68 -38.26 -7.15
C GLU A 439 25.69 -38.23 -5.62
N ASP A 440 26.11 -37.10 -5.03
CA ASP A 440 26.23 -36.92 -3.59
C ASP A 440 24.96 -36.40 -2.92
N VAL A 441 23.85 -36.32 -3.66
CA VAL A 441 22.55 -35.84 -3.18
C VAL A 441 21.51 -36.95 -3.35
N HIS A 442 20.79 -37.27 -2.27
CA HIS A 442 19.73 -38.27 -2.31
C HIS A 442 18.35 -37.61 -2.20
N VAL A 443 17.55 -37.76 -3.26
CA VAL A 443 16.22 -37.12 -3.39
C VAL A 443 15.16 -38.18 -3.72
N PRO A 444 14.56 -38.82 -2.70
CA PRO A 444 13.56 -39.84 -2.92
C PRO A 444 12.20 -39.21 -3.32
N THR A 445 11.45 -39.91 -4.15
CA THR A 445 10.04 -39.59 -4.40
C THR A 445 9.15 -40.16 -3.30
N VAL A 446 7.97 -39.58 -3.10
CA VAL A 446 6.94 -40.12 -2.20
C VAL A 446 6.62 -41.58 -2.54
N LYS A 447 6.63 -41.94 -3.82
CA LYS A 447 6.41 -43.31 -4.28
C LYS A 447 7.54 -44.26 -3.86
N GLU A 448 8.79 -43.82 -3.92
CA GLU A 448 9.96 -44.60 -3.48
C GLU A 448 9.93 -44.78 -1.96
N MET A 449 9.68 -43.72 -1.19
CA MET A 449 9.54 -43.77 0.27
C MET A 449 8.42 -44.73 0.70
N SER A 450 7.23 -44.61 0.08
CA SER A 450 6.09 -45.49 0.35
C SER A 450 6.41 -46.96 0.07
N LYS A 451 7.13 -47.27 -1.03
CA LYS A 451 7.56 -48.64 -1.35
C LYS A 451 8.60 -49.19 -0.37
N ALA A 452 9.47 -48.32 0.14
CA ALA A 452 10.46 -48.68 1.15
C ALA A 452 9.85 -48.83 2.56
N GLY A 453 8.58 -48.42 2.75
CA GLY A 453 7.95 -48.37 4.07
C GLY A 453 8.53 -47.26 4.96
N GLU A 454 9.09 -46.22 4.35
CA GLU A 454 9.73 -45.12 5.05
C GLU A 454 8.81 -43.89 5.13
N GLU A 455 8.74 -43.29 6.31
CA GLU A 455 8.08 -42.00 6.53
C GLU A 455 9.06 -40.85 6.26
N PHE A 456 8.52 -39.70 5.84
CA PHE A 456 9.26 -38.46 5.65
C PHE A 456 8.60 -37.31 6.42
N GLU A 457 9.40 -36.33 6.82
CA GLU A 457 8.94 -35.18 7.59
C GLU A 457 8.36 -34.09 6.68
N TYR A 458 9.02 -33.81 5.56
CA TYR A 458 8.63 -32.75 4.64
C TYR A 458 8.38 -33.27 3.23
N LEU A 459 7.28 -32.82 2.62
CA LEU A 459 7.21 -32.75 1.17
C LEU A 459 8.08 -31.57 0.72
N PHE A 460 9.15 -31.83 -0.01
CA PHE A 460 9.87 -30.80 -0.73
C PHE A 460 9.13 -30.49 -2.05
N TRP A 461 8.36 -29.41 -2.06
CA TRP A 461 7.78 -28.85 -3.27
C TRP A 461 8.86 -28.10 -4.06
N VAL A 462 9.28 -28.71 -5.16
CA VAL A 462 10.39 -28.22 -5.99
C VAL A 462 9.92 -27.06 -6.87
N GLY A 463 8.69 -27.18 -7.39
CA GLY A 463 8.08 -26.21 -8.27
C GLY A 463 8.72 -26.18 -9.66
N ALA A 464 8.10 -25.42 -10.57
CA ALA A 464 8.56 -25.39 -11.96
C ALA A 464 9.99 -24.82 -12.10
N MET A 465 10.37 -23.83 -11.27
CA MET A 465 11.73 -23.28 -11.30
C MET A 465 12.76 -24.34 -10.91
N GLY A 466 12.62 -24.96 -9.72
CA GLY A 466 13.58 -25.96 -9.25
C GLY A 466 13.66 -27.20 -10.16
N SER A 467 12.57 -27.52 -10.88
CA SER A 467 12.56 -28.67 -11.78
C SER A 467 13.13 -28.41 -13.17
N TYR A 468 12.93 -27.21 -13.74
CA TYR A 468 13.19 -26.95 -15.16
C TYR A 468 14.19 -25.83 -15.45
N ASP A 469 14.35 -24.86 -14.53
CA ASP A 469 15.30 -23.78 -14.73
C ASP A 469 16.70 -24.20 -14.23
N ASN A 470 17.67 -24.24 -15.13
CA ASN A 470 19.04 -24.71 -14.85
C ASN A 470 19.70 -23.97 -13.67
N ARG A 471 19.40 -22.68 -13.49
CA ARG A 471 19.94 -21.90 -12.37
C ARG A 471 19.30 -22.33 -11.05
N SER A 472 17.99 -22.55 -11.05
CA SER A 472 17.19 -22.91 -9.87
C SER A 472 17.34 -24.38 -9.47
N GLN A 473 17.68 -25.27 -10.41
CA GLN A 473 18.04 -26.66 -10.12
C GLN A 473 19.22 -26.74 -9.16
N LYS A 474 20.22 -25.84 -9.29
CA LYS A 474 21.35 -25.76 -8.34
C LYS A 474 20.88 -25.47 -6.92
N ILE A 475 19.92 -24.57 -6.76
CA ILE A 475 19.31 -24.24 -5.45
C ILE A 475 18.60 -25.47 -4.86
N ALA A 476 17.83 -26.19 -5.68
CA ALA A 476 17.11 -27.38 -5.24
C ALA A 476 18.08 -28.48 -4.79
N LEU A 477 19.18 -28.68 -5.51
CA LEU A 477 20.25 -29.63 -5.16
C LEU A 477 20.99 -29.21 -3.88
N SER A 478 21.39 -27.95 -3.76
CA SER A 478 22.02 -27.42 -2.55
C SER A 478 21.15 -27.59 -1.31
N PHE A 479 19.86 -27.29 -1.45
CA PHE A 479 18.91 -27.46 -0.37
C PHE A 479 18.74 -28.93 0.00
N ALA A 480 18.57 -29.82 -0.99
CA ALA A 480 18.46 -31.26 -0.76
C ALA A 480 19.71 -31.83 -0.07
N ARG A 481 20.92 -31.43 -0.49
CA ARG A 481 22.18 -31.84 0.12
C ARG A 481 22.26 -31.42 1.59
N LEU A 482 21.89 -30.18 1.89
CA LEU A 482 21.83 -29.67 3.26
C LEU A 482 20.80 -30.45 4.11
N LEU A 483 19.65 -30.82 3.54
CA LEU A 483 18.69 -31.69 4.25
C LEU A 483 19.26 -33.09 4.50
N ASN A 484 19.98 -33.69 3.54
CA ASN A 484 20.63 -34.99 3.71
C ASN A 484 21.66 -34.95 4.85
N GLU A 485 22.54 -33.94 4.87
CA GLU A 485 23.55 -33.76 5.92
C GLU A 485 22.93 -33.52 7.30
N ALA A 486 21.87 -32.72 7.36
CA ALA A 486 21.13 -32.50 8.61
C ALA A 486 20.35 -33.73 9.10
N GLY A 487 20.27 -34.80 8.29
CA GLY A 487 19.46 -35.98 8.58
C GLY A 487 17.95 -35.72 8.55
N VAL A 488 17.49 -34.72 7.78
CA VAL A 488 16.07 -34.44 7.59
C VAL A 488 15.52 -35.38 6.53
N LYS A 489 14.50 -36.16 6.88
CA LYS A 489 13.81 -37.03 5.91
C LYS A 489 12.81 -36.21 5.10
N PHE A 490 12.96 -36.18 3.79
CA PHE A 490 12.04 -35.47 2.89
C PHE A 490 11.75 -36.33 1.66
N ALA A 491 10.70 -35.97 0.92
CA ALA A 491 10.38 -36.59 -0.36
C ALA A 491 9.87 -35.55 -1.36
N ILE A 492 9.99 -35.83 -2.65
CA ILE A 492 9.38 -35.04 -3.74
C ILE A 492 8.18 -35.77 -4.35
N LEU A 493 7.23 -35.04 -4.93
CA LEU A 493 6.15 -35.65 -5.72
C LEU A 493 6.64 -36.22 -7.06
N GLY A 494 7.84 -35.83 -7.49
CA GLY A 494 8.44 -36.27 -8.74
C GLY A 494 7.62 -35.83 -9.95
N ASN A 495 7.49 -36.69 -10.95
CA ASN A 495 6.72 -36.44 -12.18
C ASN A 495 5.20 -36.20 -11.99
N LYS A 496 4.67 -36.38 -10.76
CA LYS A 496 3.27 -36.03 -10.45
C LYS A 496 3.07 -34.57 -10.03
N GLU A 497 4.13 -33.87 -9.64
CA GLU A 497 4.07 -32.48 -9.21
C GLU A 497 3.63 -31.56 -10.36
N LYS A 498 2.71 -30.64 -10.09
CA LYS A 498 2.21 -29.68 -11.10
C LYS A 498 2.71 -28.27 -10.84
N ASN A 499 2.16 -27.29 -11.53
CA ASN A 499 2.38 -25.88 -11.22
C ASN A 499 1.63 -25.50 -9.93
N SER A 500 2.18 -24.56 -9.16
CA SER A 500 1.53 -24.04 -7.94
C SER A 500 0.30 -23.18 -8.24
N GLY A 501 0.20 -22.65 -9.46
CA GLY A 501 -0.91 -21.80 -9.90
C GLY A 501 -0.73 -20.31 -9.61
N ASP A 502 0.40 -19.87 -9.02
CA ASP A 502 0.64 -18.44 -8.74
C ASP A 502 0.61 -17.59 -10.02
N THR A 503 1.35 -17.99 -11.06
CA THR A 503 1.38 -17.27 -12.34
C THR A 503 -0.01 -17.08 -12.95
N PRO A 504 -0.81 -18.14 -13.20
CA PRO A 504 -2.19 -18.00 -13.66
C PRO A 504 -3.03 -17.07 -12.78
N ARG A 505 -2.94 -17.23 -11.45
CA ARG A 505 -3.74 -16.43 -10.52
C ARG A 505 -3.41 -14.94 -10.57
N ARG A 506 -2.12 -14.57 -10.66
CA ARG A 506 -1.69 -13.16 -10.74
C ARG A 506 -1.91 -12.54 -12.13
N LEU A 507 -1.98 -13.36 -13.17
CA LEU A 507 -2.36 -12.92 -14.51
C LEU A 507 -3.88 -12.72 -14.64
N GLY A 508 -4.68 -13.32 -13.75
CA GLY A 508 -6.13 -13.17 -13.74
C GLY A 508 -6.89 -14.42 -14.18
N ASN A 509 -6.20 -15.50 -14.53
CA ASN A 509 -6.81 -16.79 -14.89
C ASN A 509 -7.12 -17.60 -13.62
N GLU A 510 -8.20 -17.23 -12.93
CA GLU A 510 -8.64 -17.90 -11.71
C GLU A 510 -9.11 -19.34 -11.99
N PHE A 511 -9.68 -19.62 -13.16
CA PHE A 511 -10.13 -20.97 -13.54
C PHE A 511 -8.97 -21.97 -13.55
N LEU A 512 -7.90 -21.66 -14.29
CA LEU A 512 -6.70 -22.50 -14.33
C LEU A 512 -6.05 -22.62 -12.95
N PHE A 513 -6.06 -21.54 -12.15
CA PHE A 513 -5.57 -21.59 -10.78
C PHE A 513 -6.37 -22.58 -9.91
N GLN A 514 -7.70 -22.51 -9.92
CA GLN A 514 -8.54 -23.41 -9.11
C GLN A 514 -8.39 -24.86 -9.55
N GLU A 515 -8.32 -25.13 -10.85
CA GLU A 515 -8.05 -26.47 -11.37
C GLU A 515 -6.72 -27.04 -10.85
N LEU A 516 -5.66 -26.24 -10.87
CA LEU A 516 -4.35 -26.62 -10.35
C LEU A 516 -4.39 -26.81 -8.83
N ALA A 517 -5.03 -25.90 -8.11
CA ALA A 517 -5.13 -25.95 -6.66
C ALA A 517 -5.86 -27.22 -6.19
N THR A 518 -7.04 -27.50 -6.73
CA THR A 518 -7.81 -28.70 -6.40
C THR A 518 -7.02 -29.98 -6.68
N LYS A 519 -6.41 -30.11 -7.87
CA LYS A 519 -5.63 -31.31 -8.23
C LYS A 519 -4.38 -31.48 -7.37
N ASN A 520 -3.72 -30.39 -6.96
CA ASN A 520 -2.58 -30.45 -6.06
C ASN A 520 -3.02 -30.87 -4.65
N ILE A 521 -4.11 -30.29 -4.14
CA ILE A 521 -4.67 -30.64 -2.82
C ILE A 521 -5.08 -32.12 -2.77
N GLU A 522 -5.73 -32.63 -3.82
CA GLU A 522 -6.06 -34.05 -3.94
C GLU A 522 -4.81 -34.94 -3.90
N GLU A 523 -3.73 -34.59 -4.59
CA GLU A 523 -2.49 -35.35 -4.55
C GLU A 523 -1.81 -35.23 -3.17
N PHE A 524 -1.88 -34.07 -2.50
CA PHE A 524 -1.37 -33.92 -1.14
C PHE A 524 -2.14 -34.79 -0.15
N ALA A 525 -3.47 -34.77 -0.20
CA ALA A 525 -4.33 -35.61 0.65
C ALA A 525 -4.09 -37.10 0.41
N LYS A 526 -3.95 -37.52 -0.85
CA LYS A 526 -3.68 -38.91 -1.24
C LYS A 526 -2.37 -39.47 -0.66
N ASN A 527 -1.40 -38.61 -0.41
CA ASN A 527 -0.10 -39.00 0.11
C ASN A 527 0.11 -38.54 1.58
N ASP A 528 -0.97 -38.20 2.30
CA ASP A 528 -0.96 -37.77 3.70
C ASP A 528 0.03 -36.63 4.01
N ILE A 529 0.17 -35.68 3.08
CA ILE A 529 1.14 -34.58 3.20
C ILE A 529 0.66 -33.56 4.24
N LYS A 530 1.42 -33.42 5.34
CA LYS A 530 1.14 -32.48 6.43
C LYS A 530 2.07 -31.27 6.49
N ARG A 531 3.30 -31.42 5.98
CA ARG A 531 4.31 -30.37 5.96
C ARG A 531 4.87 -30.22 4.56
N ILE A 532 4.89 -28.99 4.07
CA ILE A 532 5.41 -28.63 2.76
C ILE A 532 6.56 -27.65 2.96
N VAL A 533 7.71 -27.92 2.35
CA VAL A 533 8.82 -26.98 2.26
C VAL A 533 9.08 -26.64 0.79
N THR A 534 9.40 -25.39 0.48
CA THR A 534 9.74 -24.98 -0.88
C THR A 534 10.83 -23.91 -0.91
N ILE A 535 11.61 -23.91 -2.00
CA ILE A 535 12.62 -22.88 -2.28
C ILE A 535 12.03 -21.61 -2.90
N ASP A 536 10.74 -21.63 -3.29
CA ASP A 536 10.10 -20.54 -4.01
C ASP A 536 9.08 -19.78 -3.12
N PRO A 537 9.35 -18.50 -2.78
CA PRO A 537 8.41 -17.64 -2.06
C PRO A 537 7.03 -17.51 -2.69
N HIS A 538 6.90 -17.65 -4.02
CA HIS A 538 5.61 -17.57 -4.70
C HIS A 538 4.75 -18.79 -4.36
N ALA A 539 5.30 -19.99 -4.49
CA ALA A 539 4.66 -21.23 -4.05
C ALA A 539 4.41 -21.25 -2.54
N PHE A 540 5.38 -20.79 -1.74
CA PHE A 540 5.22 -20.64 -0.28
C PHE A 540 4.00 -19.76 0.06
N ASN A 541 3.88 -18.58 -0.57
CA ASN A 541 2.77 -17.69 -0.31
C ASN A 541 1.42 -18.30 -0.71
N ILE A 542 1.35 -18.96 -1.88
CA ILE A 542 0.08 -19.51 -2.35
C ILE A 542 -0.40 -20.68 -1.49
N PHE A 543 0.50 -21.58 -1.11
CA PHE A 543 0.14 -22.70 -0.24
C PHE A 543 -0.22 -22.24 1.17
N LYS A 544 0.51 -21.26 1.72
CA LYS A 544 0.28 -20.80 3.09
C LYS A 544 -0.98 -19.96 3.25
N ASN A 545 -1.28 -19.08 2.29
CA ASN A 545 -2.31 -18.05 2.48
C ASN A 545 -3.54 -18.23 1.60
N GLU A 546 -3.43 -18.97 0.50
CA GLU A 546 -4.44 -18.97 -0.56
C GLU A 546 -5.04 -20.35 -0.86
N TYR A 547 -4.26 -21.44 -0.81
CA TYR A 547 -4.77 -22.82 -0.87
C TYR A 547 -5.69 -23.21 0.30
N PRO A 548 -5.56 -22.65 1.52
CA PRO A 548 -6.49 -22.94 2.61
C PRO A 548 -7.94 -22.56 2.27
N ASP A 549 -8.16 -21.58 1.38
CA ASP A 549 -9.52 -21.24 0.90
C ASP A 549 -10.15 -22.37 0.07
N PHE A 550 -9.35 -23.36 -0.36
CA PHE A 550 -9.75 -24.53 -1.14
C PHE A 550 -9.58 -25.85 -0.35
N GLY A 551 -9.38 -25.76 0.97
CA GLY A 551 -9.32 -26.93 1.86
C GLY A 551 -7.94 -27.53 2.09
N LEU A 552 -6.84 -26.84 1.75
CA LEU A 552 -5.51 -27.31 2.16
C LEU A 552 -5.30 -27.12 3.66
N GLU A 553 -5.00 -28.23 4.34
CA GLU A 553 -4.55 -28.25 5.73
C GLU A 553 -3.11 -28.79 5.80
N ALA A 554 -2.13 -27.89 5.69
CA ALA A 554 -0.71 -28.23 5.81
C ALA A 554 0.11 -27.08 6.40
N GLU A 555 1.16 -27.40 7.15
CA GLU A 555 2.17 -26.44 7.57
C GLU A 555 3.11 -26.17 6.40
N VAL A 556 3.25 -24.90 6.00
CA VAL A 556 4.05 -24.51 4.85
C VAL A 556 5.26 -23.69 5.30
N TYR A 557 6.43 -24.10 4.85
CA TYR A 557 7.72 -23.50 5.18
C TYR A 557 8.46 -23.04 3.93
N HIS A 558 9.15 -21.93 4.05
CA HIS A 558 10.18 -21.55 3.09
C HIS A 558 11.52 -22.19 3.47
N HIS A 559 12.35 -22.58 2.49
CA HIS A 559 13.61 -23.29 2.76
C HIS A 559 14.53 -22.52 3.70
N THR A 560 14.57 -21.18 3.62
CA THR A 560 15.39 -20.37 4.55
C THR A 560 14.92 -20.46 6.00
N GLN A 561 13.64 -20.71 6.27
CA GLN A 561 13.16 -20.89 7.64
C GLN A 561 13.67 -22.20 8.22
N VAL A 562 13.57 -23.28 7.43
CA VAL A 562 14.07 -24.61 7.82
C VAL A 562 15.58 -24.59 8.00
N LEU A 563 16.33 -24.03 7.04
CA LEU A 563 17.78 -23.94 7.13
C LEU A 563 18.26 -23.11 8.32
N ALA A 564 17.59 -21.99 8.64
CA ALA A 564 17.94 -21.17 9.80
C ALA A 564 17.73 -21.93 11.12
N GLU A 565 16.68 -22.74 11.22
CA GLU A 565 16.44 -23.63 12.36
C GLU A 565 17.50 -24.73 12.46
N LEU A 566 17.82 -25.41 11.36
CA LEU A 566 18.85 -26.45 11.34
C LEU A 566 20.25 -25.94 11.71
N VAL A 567 20.58 -24.71 11.32
CA VAL A 567 21.83 -24.04 11.76
C VAL A 567 21.78 -23.71 13.24
N ARG A 568 20.65 -23.19 13.74
CA ARG A 568 20.48 -22.86 15.17
C ARG A 568 20.57 -24.10 16.06
N ASP A 569 20.02 -25.21 15.60
CA ASP A 569 20.04 -26.50 16.31
C ASP A 569 21.39 -27.22 16.20
N GLY A 570 22.33 -26.67 15.41
CA GLY A 570 23.65 -27.26 15.19
C GLY A 570 23.64 -28.54 14.35
N ARG A 571 22.52 -28.86 13.68
CA ARG A 571 22.41 -29.94 12.69
C ARG A 571 23.12 -29.60 11.39
N LEU A 572 23.18 -28.31 11.04
CA LEU A 572 24.03 -27.76 10.00
C LEU A 572 25.10 -26.89 10.64
N LYS A 573 26.38 -27.17 10.35
CA LYS A 573 27.51 -26.46 10.94
C LYS A 573 28.32 -25.77 9.84
N PRO A 574 28.09 -24.47 9.59
CA PRO A 574 28.92 -23.69 8.67
C PRO A 574 30.33 -23.52 9.27
N THR A 575 31.28 -24.36 8.84
CA THR A 575 32.64 -24.40 9.40
C THR A 575 33.71 -23.89 8.44
N HIS A 576 33.44 -23.93 7.13
CA HIS A 576 34.32 -23.44 6.09
C HIS A 576 34.02 -21.97 5.78
N ALA A 577 35.08 -21.16 5.69
CA ALA A 577 34.94 -19.73 5.46
C ALA A 577 34.52 -19.43 4.02
N VAL A 578 33.54 -18.55 3.84
CA VAL A 578 33.14 -18.00 2.54
C VAL A 578 33.49 -16.50 2.55
N ASN A 579 34.68 -16.17 2.03
CA ASN A 579 35.25 -14.82 2.11
C ASN A 579 34.63 -13.86 1.07
N GLU A 580 33.30 -13.78 1.06
CA GLU A 580 32.52 -12.98 0.12
C GLU A 580 31.90 -11.77 0.82
N LYS A 581 31.75 -10.67 0.09
CA LYS A 581 30.97 -9.52 0.51
C LYS A 581 29.56 -9.63 -0.05
N ILE A 582 28.62 -9.97 0.83
CA ILE A 582 27.28 -10.42 0.44
C ILE A 582 26.28 -9.30 0.73
N THR A 583 25.53 -8.90 -0.29
CA THR A 583 24.29 -8.13 -0.12
C THR A 583 23.09 -9.03 -0.34
N PHE A 584 21.97 -8.77 0.35
CA PHE A 584 20.75 -9.56 0.21
C PHE A 584 19.60 -8.79 -0.43
N HIS A 585 18.86 -9.48 -1.31
CA HIS A 585 17.62 -9.00 -1.90
C HIS A 585 16.43 -9.68 -1.24
N ASP A 586 15.60 -8.88 -0.58
CA ASP A 586 14.36 -9.33 0.03
C ASP A 586 13.27 -9.62 -1.02
N SER A 587 12.89 -10.91 -1.14
CA SER A 587 11.75 -11.31 -1.95
C SER A 587 10.45 -10.69 -1.42
N CYS A 588 9.61 -10.22 -2.34
CA CYS A 588 8.35 -9.56 -2.00
C CYS A 588 7.38 -10.54 -1.32
N TYR A 589 7.30 -11.78 -1.82
CA TYR A 589 6.39 -12.79 -1.29
C TYR A 589 6.90 -13.41 0.03
N LEU A 590 8.21 -13.42 0.27
CA LEU A 590 8.76 -13.88 1.54
C LEU A 590 8.62 -12.79 2.63
N GLY A 591 9.00 -11.56 2.29
CA GLY A 591 8.95 -10.39 3.17
C GLY A 591 7.56 -9.78 3.26
N ARG A 592 7.19 -8.90 2.33
CA ARG A 592 5.98 -8.05 2.44
C ARG A 592 4.65 -8.82 2.55
N TYR A 593 4.60 -10.08 2.12
CA TYR A 593 3.40 -10.91 2.20
C TYR A 593 3.35 -11.80 3.45
N ASN A 594 4.52 -12.23 3.96
CA ASN A 594 4.61 -13.28 4.97
C ASN A 594 5.47 -12.90 6.19
N ASP A 595 6.01 -11.68 6.22
CA ASP A 595 6.84 -11.09 7.26
C ASP A 595 8.10 -11.90 7.62
N VAL A 596 8.64 -12.67 6.68
CA VAL A 596 9.89 -13.43 6.85
C VAL A 596 11.07 -12.62 6.33
N TYR A 597 11.80 -11.97 7.24
CA TYR A 597 13.00 -11.19 6.93
C TYR A 597 14.27 -11.72 7.60
N ASP A 598 14.16 -12.30 8.79
CA ASP A 598 15.34 -12.62 9.60
C ASP A 598 16.00 -13.94 9.23
N ALA A 599 15.21 -14.98 8.91
CA ALA A 599 15.75 -16.32 8.61
C ALA A 599 16.86 -16.33 7.53
N PRO A 600 16.72 -15.64 6.37
CA PRO A 600 17.84 -15.54 5.41
C PRO A 600 19.09 -14.88 6.00
N ARG A 601 18.93 -13.85 6.83
CA ARG A 601 20.03 -13.08 7.41
C ARG A 601 20.74 -13.87 8.51
N ASP A 602 20.00 -14.63 9.30
CA ASP A 602 20.55 -15.49 10.35
C ASP A 602 21.48 -16.54 9.74
N ILE A 603 21.09 -17.14 8.60
CA ILE A 603 21.95 -18.07 7.86
C ILE A 603 23.21 -17.35 7.35
N LEU A 604 23.06 -16.22 6.64
CA LEU A 604 24.20 -15.51 6.05
C LEU A 604 25.21 -15.04 7.11
N LYS A 605 24.75 -14.65 8.30
CA LYS A 605 25.61 -14.24 9.42
C LYS A 605 26.29 -15.40 10.13
N ALA A 606 25.74 -16.62 10.04
CA ALA A 606 26.36 -17.80 10.62
C ALA A 606 27.56 -18.30 9.80
N ILE A 607 27.70 -17.87 8.55
CA ILE A 607 28.79 -18.28 7.65
C ILE A 607 30.09 -17.56 8.05
N PRO A 608 31.16 -18.29 8.47
CA PRO A 608 32.44 -17.67 8.78
C PRO A 608 33.05 -17.00 7.54
N GLY A 609 33.77 -15.90 7.73
CA GLY A 609 34.41 -15.14 6.64
C GLY A 609 33.48 -14.26 5.80
N ALA A 610 32.17 -14.46 5.84
CA ALA A 610 31.22 -13.67 5.05
C ALA A 610 31.04 -12.27 5.63
N SER A 611 31.17 -11.24 4.77
CA SER A 611 30.90 -9.85 5.11
C SER A 611 29.51 -9.46 4.62
N PHE A 612 28.50 -9.53 5.49
CA PHE A 612 27.13 -9.13 5.17
C PHE A 612 26.94 -7.61 5.18
N VAL A 613 26.43 -7.05 4.08
CA VAL A 613 26.13 -5.62 3.93
C VAL A 613 24.71 -5.41 3.39
N GLU A 614 23.96 -4.51 4.01
CA GLU A 614 22.60 -4.16 3.57
C GLU A 614 22.62 -2.97 2.63
N ILE A 615 21.68 -2.94 1.68
CA ILE A 615 21.46 -1.77 0.82
C ILE A 615 20.71 -0.72 1.64
N GLU A 616 21.38 0.38 1.96
CA GLU A 616 20.85 1.41 2.85
C GLU A 616 19.50 1.96 2.37
N GLY A 617 18.50 1.95 3.25
CA GLY A 617 17.14 2.43 2.96
C GLY A 617 16.36 1.61 1.91
N ARG A 618 16.93 0.53 1.36
CA ARG A 618 16.35 -0.30 0.29
C ARG A 618 16.47 -1.81 0.58
N ASN A 619 16.28 -2.16 1.85
CA ASN A 619 16.21 -3.53 2.37
C ASN A 619 14.91 -3.77 3.14
N ARG A 620 14.66 -5.03 3.51
CA ARG A 620 13.46 -5.52 4.21
C ARG A 620 12.18 -5.04 3.51
N GLU A 621 11.23 -4.49 4.25
CA GLU A 621 9.96 -4.03 3.70
C GLU A 621 10.09 -2.86 2.71
N ASN A 622 11.23 -2.14 2.76
CA ASN A 622 11.54 -1.02 1.86
C ASN A 622 12.29 -1.46 0.58
N GLY A 623 12.59 -2.76 0.42
CA GLY A 623 13.28 -3.31 -0.74
C GLY A 623 12.52 -3.09 -2.06
N MET A 624 13.24 -2.70 -3.11
CA MET A 624 12.65 -2.61 -4.45
C MET A 624 12.49 -4.00 -5.05
N CYS A 625 11.37 -4.24 -5.74
CA CYS A 625 11.07 -5.51 -6.41
C CYS A 625 12.12 -5.86 -7.47
N CYS A 626 12.37 -7.16 -7.70
CA CYS A 626 13.22 -7.66 -8.78
C CYS A 626 12.60 -7.50 -10.18
N GLY A 627 11.28 -7.39 -10.29
CA GLY A 627 10.57 -7.24 -11.57
C GLY A 627 9.72 -8.45 -11.98
N ALA A 628 10.02 -9.66 -11.50
CA ALA A 628 9.39 -10.90 -12.01
C ALA A 628 7.95 -11.17 -11.54
N GLY A 629 7.53 -10.59 -10.41
CA GLY A 629 6.21 -10.86 -9.83
C GLY A 629 5.04 -10.43 -10.71
N GLY A 630 3.83 -10.85 -10.41
CA GLY A 630 2.64 -10.44 -11.15
C GLY A 630 2.55 -11.01 -12.58
N GLY A 631 3.33 -12.04 -12.90
CA GLY A 631 3.42 -12.64 -14.23
C GLY A 631 4.44 -12.00 -15.16
N LEU A 632 5.15 -10.95 -14.72
CA LEU A 632 6.13 -10.22 -15.55
C LEU A 632 7.40 -11.03 -15.84
N MET A 633 7.66 -12.11 -15.11
CA MET A 633 8.72 -13.08 -15.45
C MET A 633 8.59 -13.61 -16.89
N TRP A 634 7.36 -13.64 -17.41
CA TRP A 634 7.01 -14.24 -18.70
C TRP A 634 6.69 -13.21 -19.77
N MET A 635 6.83 -11.92 -19.47
CA MET A 635 6.47 -10.84 -20.38
C MET A 635 7.68 -9.94 -20.58
N GLU A 636 7.91 -9.53 -21.83
CA GLU A 636 8.97 -8.57 -22.13
C GLU A 636 8.61 -7.17 -21.63
N GLU A 637 9.61 -6.47 -21.09
CA GLU A 637 9.48 -5.09 -20.67
C GLU A 637 9.82 -4.16 -21.84
N GLU A 638 8.80 -3.66 -22.55
CA GLU A 638 9.00 -2.78 -23.73
C GLU A 638 9.10 -1.29 -23.38
N THR A 639 8.72 -0.89 -22.15
CA THR A 639 8.64 0.51 -21.75
C THR A 639 9.48 0.85 -20.52
N GLY A 640 10.04 2.06 -20.54
CA GLY A 640 10.89 2.58 -19.48
C GLY A 640 12.21 1.81 -19.33
N HIS A 641 12.78 1.86 -18.12
CA HIS A 641 13.95 1.08 -17.75
C HIS A 641 13.49 -0.28 -17.17
N ARG A 642 14.28 -1.33 -17.38
CA ARG A 642 13.95 -2.65 -16.82
C ARG A 642 14.09 -2.63 -15.29
N ILE A 643 13.10 -3.18 -14.60
CA ILE A 643 13.04 -3.15 -13.12
C ILE A 643 14.20 -3.92 -12.51
N ASN A 644 14.57 -5.06 -13.09
CA ASN A 644 15.67 -5.87 -12.61
C ASN A 644 17.01 -5.14 -12.69
N VAL A 645 17.29 -4.43 -13.79
CA VAL A 645 18.51 -3.63 -13.96
C VAL A 645 18.57 -2.53 -12.90
N ALA A 646 17.49 -1.76 -12.73
CA ALA A 646 17.44 -0.72 -11.70
C ALA A 646 17.62 -1.27 -10.28
N ARG A 647 17.11 -2.47 -9.99
CA ARG A 647 17.34 -3.14 -8.71
C ARG A 647 18.77 -3.63 -8.55
N THR A 648 19.38 -4.18 -9.60
CA THR A 648 20.79 -4.59 -9.58
C THR A 648 21.70 -3.39 -9.35
N GLU A 649 21.46 -2.25 -10.01
CA GLU A 649 22.20 -1.01 -9.74
C GLU A 649 22.14 -0.59 -8.28
N GLN A 650 20.97 -0.70 -7.63
CA GLN A 650 20.85 -0.46 -6.18
C GLN A 650 21.72 -1.43 -5.37
N ALA A 651 21.76 -2.70 -5.74
CA ALA A 651 22.58 -3.69 -5.06
C ALA A 651 24.09 -3.44 -5.26
N LEU A 652 24.50 -2.97 -6.43
CA LEU A 652 25.91 -2.67 -6.72
C LEU A 652 26.44 -1.45 -5.94
N THR A 653 25.57 -0.56 -5.43
CA THR A 653 26.01 0.62 -4.65
C THR A 653 26.81 0.28 -3.39
N VAL A 654 26.63 -0.92 -2.84
CA VAL A 654 27.38 -1.39 -1.67
C VAL A 654 28.64 -2.19 -2.05
N ASN A 655 29.03 -2.21 -3.33
CA ASN A 655 30.16 -2.96 -3.88
C ASN A 655 30.20 -4.42 -3.37
N PRO A 656 29.15 -5.24 -3.61
CA PRO A 656 29.14 -6.64 -3.23
C PRO A 656 29.96 -7.49 -4.21
N THR A 657 30.51 -8.61 -3.74
CA THR A 657 30.99 -9.70 -4.62
C THR A 657 29.89 -10.72 -4.88
N VAL A 658 28.88 -10.78 -3.99
CA VAL A 658 27.70 -11.64 -4.15
C VAL A 658 26.41 -10.86 -3.89
N ILE A 659 25.46 -10.97 -4.82
CA ILE A 659 24.06 -10.58 -4.59
C ILE A 659 23.27 -11.86 -4.27
N SER A 660 22.83 -11.98 -3.02
CA SER A 660 22.07 -13.12 -2.54
C SER A 660 20.56 -12.86 -2.49
N SER A 661 19.75 -13.90 -2.66
CA SER A 661 18.29 -13.86 -2.55
C SER A 661 17.77 -15.24 -2.15
N GLY A 662 16.69 -15.31 -1.39
CA GLY A 662 15.98 -16.57 -1.10
C GLY A 662 14.81 -16.78 -2.05
N CYS A 663 15.00 -16.59 -3.35
CA CYS A 663 13.90 -16.65 -4.33
C CYS A 663 14.45 -16.93 -5.74
N PRO A 664 14.04 -18.04 -6.37
CA PRO A 664 14.43 -18.41 -7.72
C PRO A 664 14.14 -17.32 -8.76
N TYR A 665 12.93 -16.74 -8.75
CA TYR A 665 12.54 -15.68 -9.68
C TYR A 665 13.46 -14.45 -9.52
N CYS A 666 13.73 -14.05 -8.27
CA CYS A 666 14.58 -12.90 -8.02
C CYS A 666 16.02 -13.16 -8.45
N LEU A 667 16.54 -14.38 -8.27
CA LEU A 667 17.87 -14.75 -8.72
C LEU A 667 18.01 -14.70 -10.23
N THR A 668 17.02 -15.20 -10.99
CA THR A 668 17.02 -15.05 -12.45
C THR A 668 17.07 -13.58 -12.84
N MET A 669 16.17 -12.75 -12.28
CA MET A 669 16.12 -11.32 -12.61
C MET A 669 17.43 -10.59 -12.26
N LEU A 670 18.01 -10.88 -11.09
CA LEU A 670 19.26 -10.25 -10.65
C LEU A 670 20.46 -10.71 -11.49
N SER A 671 20.48 -11.98 -11.91
CA SER A 671 21.51 -12.51 -12.81
C SER A 671 21.44 -11.87 -14.19
N ASP A 672 20.23 -11.67 -14.71
CA ASP A 672 20.04 -10.92 -15.95
C ASP A 672 20.43 -9.45 -15.78
N GLY A 673 20.18 -8.89 -14.60
CA GLY A 673 20.60 -7.54 -14.26
C GLY A 673 22.11 -7.39 -14.18
N THR A 674 22.85 -8.36 -13.63
CA THR A 674 24.33 -8.31 -13.58
C THR A 674 24.93 -8.43 -14.98
N LYS A 675 24.37 -9.30 -15.84
CA LYS A 675 24.75 -9.40 -17.25
C LYS A 675 24.50 -8.10 -18.01
N ALA A 676 23.33 -7.48 -17.80
CA ALA A 676 23.00 -6.20 -18.43
C ALA A 676 23.89 -5.04 -17.95
N LYS A 677 24.55 -5.20 -16.80
CA LYS A 677 25.54 -4.25 -16.27
C LYS A 677 26.99 -4.67 -16.55
N GLU A 678 27.21 -5.80 -17.24
CA GLU A 678 28.53 -6.34 -17.60
C GLU A 678 29.43 -6.59 -16.38
N VAL A 679 28.84 -7.04 -15.27
CA VAL A 679 29.56 -7.32 -14.00
C VAL A 679 29.37 -8.76 -13.52
N GLU A 680 28.82 -9.65 -14.33
CA GLU A 680 28.56 -11.05 -13.97
C GLU A 680 29.83 -11.87 -13.66
N GLU A 681 30.99 -11.41 -14.12
CA GLU A 681 32.27 -12.03 -13.77
C GLU A 681 32.78 -11.61 -12.39
N GLU A 682 32.47 -10.39 -11.95
CA GLU A 682 32.91 -9.81 -10.68
C GLU A 682 31.89 -10.02 -9.55
N VAL A 683 30.60 -10.02 -9.90
CA VAL A 683 29.48 -10.07 -8.96
C VAL A 683 28.61 -11.28 -9.26
N LYS A 684 28.71 -12.31 -8.42
CA LYS A 684 27.95 -13.55 -8.57
C LYS A 684 26.58 -13.44 -7.90
N THR A 685 25.62 -14.23 -8.38
CA THR A 685 24.29 -14.33 -7.79
C THR A 685 24.12 -15.70 -7.15
N TYR A 686 23.76 -15.75 -5.86
CA TYR A 686 23.63 -17.00 -5.11
C TYR A 686 22.40 -17.04 -4.22
N ASP A 687 21.72 -18.18 -4.16
CA ASP A 687 20.77 -18.44 -3.10
C ASP A 687 21.48 -18.56 -1.75
N VAL A 688 20.76 -18.26 -0.68
CA VAL A 688 21.23 -18.44 0.70
C VAL A 688 21.60 -19.90 0.97
N ALA A 689 20.88 -20.85 0.38
CA ALA A 689 21.18 -22.29 0.48
C ALA A 689 22.53 -22.66 -0.16
N GLU A 690 22.86 -22.10 -1.32
CA GLU A 690 24.14 -22.38 -2.00
C GLU A 690 25.32 -21.84 -1.19
N LEU A 691 25.17 -20.65 -0.59
CA LEU A 691 26.19 -20.06 0.27
C LEU A 691 26.37 -20.86 1.57
N LEU A 692 25.27 -21.32 2.16
CA LEU A 692 25.32 -22.18 3.34
C LEU A 692 25.98 -23.52 3.02
N GLU A 693 25.64 -24.15 1.90
CA GLU A 693 26.26 -25.38 1.42
C GLU A 693 27.78 -25.23 1.28
N LYS A 694 28.27 -24.18 0.61
CA LYS A 694 29.71 -23.90 0.50
C LYS A 694 30.39 -23.84 1.86
N SER A 695 29.69 -23.30 2.87
CA SER A 695 30.23 -23.17 4.21
C SER A 695 30.16 -24.47 5.03
N VAL A 696 29.20 -25.35 4.76
CA VAL A 696 29.05 -26.64 5.46
C VAL A 696 30.05 -27.67 4.92
N PHE A 697 30.24 -27.74 3.59
CA PHE A 697 31.06 -28.78 2.97
C PHE A 697 32.43 -28.30 2.46
N GLY A 698 32.65 -26.98 2.40
CA GLY A 698 33.80 -26.37 1.74
C GLY A 698 33.56 -26.18 0.24
N GLU A 699 34.41 -25.38 -0.42
CA GLU A 699 34.36 -25.28 -1.88
C GLU A 699 34.89 -26.57 -2.50
N GLU A 700 34.08 -27.19 -3.37
CA GLU A 700 34.57 -28.22 -4.28
C GLU A 700 35.66 -27.58 -5.14
N LYS A 701 36.92 -28.03 -4.96
CA LYS A 701 38.00 -27.69 -5.89
C LYS A 701 37.52 -28.11 -7.28
N GLU A 702 37.34 -27.15 -8.19
CA GLU A 702 37.27 -27.46 -9.61
C GLU A 702 38.46 -28.37 -9.93
N LEU A 703 38.19 -29.63 -10.27
CA LEU A 703 39.19 -30.49 -10.89
C LEU A 703 39.56 -29.78 -12.18
N ALA A 704 40.74 -29.17 -12.21
CA ALA A 704 41.31 -28.54 -13.39
C ALA A 704 41.19 -29.51 -14.57
N SER A 705 40.31 -29.18 -15.51
CA SER A 705 40.23 -29.82 -16.83
C SER A 705 41.13 -29.09 -17.80
#